data_AF-F5ITU1-F1
#
_entry.id   AF-F5ITU1-F1
#
_cell.length_a   1.000
_cell.length_b   1.000
_cell.length_c   1.000
_cell.angle_alpha   90.00
_cell.angle_beta   90.00
_cell.angle_gamma   90.00
#
_symmetry.space_group_name_H-M   'P 1'
#
loop_
_entity.id
_entity.type
_entity.pdbx_description
1 polymer ?
#
loop_
_entity_poly.entity_id
_entity_poly.type
_entity_poly.pdbx_seq_one_letter_code
_entity_poly.pdbx_strand_id
1 'polypeptide(L)'
;MIQANFRQKHRNGAIFKILILLIAILSISMALPAQVTVGTNEEPLSGALLQLKDKDNVTDSTLNARKGLALPRVTLSEKKELYPMFLADPDNPASGPSTDYTANKLTLDKAHTGLIVYNLVEDDDKELCQGLNQWDGEQWNCFQSKMGNAIATLGNCDSLKFFGIYKNDVSLNAGNYMTIPLHVTKAGAYTITAMPDPDNGYYFTASGVFLTPGYYFVSIPGAGTPLDYTPTGGNGDQIKVTFNNKAMDACDPLYIKVEDSSVKPVYYMSCSATKVRGVYQLNKELDPDENYIEVTLNVTAPYGATYVIETNTVDGIYFKGSGMLNTASQTVKLQGYGTPTSVENKVMTITSNSSSDVSTCKATVVVSYPTKSVFAFGYYENTAGYLGQSGSGLRKMMDASVNFGNTESSTVKIVPYSSSQTFYPYNVVSGSSAYNTATVKSYLDTKPDIVITGFDLDVTDKSAMATNLVDYLKKGGVLIFVCERQAMVKAFFEALYPGYTITADWTTTNVMTLNFVNDEIVNGPFGDIRGLLWGNDSYGASGAQGLPDDDEIVVLSRNSSGTPMILRHKRYNLLFISEGGFAANHNGATGAGAGGSASTYPLAIDTSFKPMTRTGWTGGNVENARLMANALAWAIKQAQYNGINTR
;
A
#
# COMPACT_ATOMS: atom_id res chain seq x y z
N MET A 1 -18.41 -118.27 25.21
CA MET A 1 -19.58 -118.56 26.08
C MET A 1 -20.50 -117.33 25.99
N ILE A 2 -21.71 -117.55 25.46
CA ILE A 2 -23.00 -116.83 25.54
C ILE A 2 -22.98 -115.51 26.41
N GLN A 3 -23.51 -114.34 26.04
CA GLN A 3 -24.91 -114.02 25.71
C GLN A 3 -25.09 -112.55 25.25
N ALA A 4 -26.10 -112.30 24.42
CA ALA A 4 -26.64 -110.98 24.07
C ALA A 4 -27.67 -110.47 25.09
N ASN A 5 -27.91 -109.15 25.15
CA ASN A 5 -29.27 -108.60 25.33
C ASN A 5 -29.42 -107.09 25.01
N PHE A 6 -30.22 -106.81 23.98
CA PHE A 6 -31.34 -105.86 23.88
C PHE A 6 -31.41 -104.60 24.78
N ARG A 7 -31.55 -103.42 24.18
CA ARG A 7 -32.87 -102.75 23.98
C ARG A 7 -32.80 -101.42 23.22
N GLN A 8 -33.79 -101.25 22.36
CA GLN A 8 -34.09 -100.15 21.45
C GLN A 8 -35.19 -99.25 22.02
N LYS A 9 -35.11 -97.93 21.77
CA LYS A 9 -36.19 -96.89 21.69
C LYS A 9 -35.77 -95.61 22.42
N HIS A 10 -35.37 -94.57 21.67
CA HIS A 10 -35.52 -93.13 22.04
C HIS A 10 -34.96 -92.15 20.98
N ARG A 11 -34.51 -92.60 19.81
CA ARG A 11 -33.70 -91.75 18.89
C ARG A 11 -34.47 -90.94 17.84
N ASN A 12 -35.77 -91.16 17.63
CA ASN A 12 -36.48 -90.62 16.46
C ASN A 12 -37.21 -89.27 16.69
N GLY A 13 -37.45 -88.84 17.94
CA GLY A 13 -38.13 -87.57 18.23
C GLY A 13 -37.21 -86.34 18.23
N ALA A 14 -35.96 -86.52 18.64
CA ALA A 14 -34.97 -85.45 18.69
C ALA A 14 -34.48 -85.06 17.28
N ILE A 15 -34.27 -86.06 16.40
CA ILE A 15 -33.80 -85.83 15.03
C ILE A 15 -34.84 -85.06 14.21
N PHE A 16 -36.14 -85.34 14.39
CA PHE A 16 -37.21 -84.63 13.68
C PHE A 16 -37.36 -83.16 14.13
N LYS A 17 -37.19 -82.87 15.43
CA LYS A 17 -37.18 -81.50 15.95
C LYS A 17 -35.93 -80.71 15.54
N ILE A 18 -34.77 -81.37 15.48
CA ILE A 18 -33.52 -80.77 14.98
C ILE A 18 -33.62 -80.49 13.48
N LEU A 19 -34.26 -81.37 12.71
CA LEU A 19 -34.46 -81.18 11.27
C LEU A 19 -35.44 -80.02 10.96
N ILE A 20 -36.54 -79.90 11.72
CA ILE A 20 -37.47 -78.76 11.57
C ILE A 20 -36.80 -77.44 11.98
N LEU A 21 -35.97 -77.44 13.03
CA LEU A 21 -35.21 -76.26 13.44
C LEU A 21 -34.16 -75.87 12.37
N LEU A 22 -33.48 -76.84 11.77
CA LEU A 22 -32.52 -76.61 10.67
C LEU A 22 -33.21 -76.10 9.40
N ILE A 23 -34.37 -76.64 9.03
CA ILE A 23 -35.15 -76.16 7.88
C ILE A 23 -35.70 -74.75 8.15
N ALA A 24 -36.15 -74.46 9.37
CA ALA A 24 -36.58 -73.12 9.75
C ALA A 24 -35.43 -72.09 9.69
N ILE A 25 -34.20 -72.48 10.04
CA ILE A 25 -33.01 -71.62 9.95
C ILE A 25 -32.55 -71.43 8.49
N LEU A 26 -32.69 -72.44 7.64
CA LEU A 26 -32.37 -72.38 6.20
C LEU A 26 -33.42 -71.64 5.35
N SER A 27 -34.64 -71.44 5.87
CA SER A 27 -35.74 -70.76 5.16
C SER A 27 -35.76 -69.24 5.35
N ILE A 28 -34.90 -68.70 6.22
CA ILE A 28 -34.79 -67.26 6.43
C ILE A 28 -33.79 -66.71 5.42
N SER A 29 -34.24 -66.46 4.19
CA SER A 29 -33.56 -65.53 3.30
C SER A 29 -33.71 -64.12 3.87
N MET A 30 -32.86 -63.73 4.82
CA MET A 30 -32.74 -62.32 5.19
C MET A 30 -32.14 -61.59 4.00
N ALA A 31 -32.97 -60.93 3.20
CA ALA A 31 -32.49 -59.86 2.34
C ALA A 31 -32.06 -58.72 3.28
N LEU A 32 -30.80 -58.74 3.73
CA LEU A 32 -30.19 -57.63 4.42
C LEU A 32 -29.89 -56.56 3.36
N PRO A 33 -30.53 -55.37 3.38
CA PRO A 33 -29.99 -54.22 2.66
C PRO A 33 -28.69 -53.82 3.37
N ALA A 34 -27.59 -54.50 3.06
CA ALA A 34 -26.32 -54.24 3.69
C ALA A 34 -25.70 -53.02 3.01
N GLN A 35 -25.73 -51.88 3.71
CA GLN A 35 -24.64 -50.93 3.55
C GLN A 35 -23.38 -51.65 4.01
N VAL A 36 -22.28 -51.57 3.24
CA VAL A 36 -21.06 -52.31 3.56
C VAL A 36 -19.89 -51.35 3.75
N THR A 37 -19.19 -51.50 4.87
CA THR A 37 -17.84 -50.97 5.02
C THR A 37 -16.87 -52.05 4.60
N VAL A 38 -16.02 -51.75 3.61
CA VAL A 38 -14.95 -52.67 3.18
C VAL A 38 -13.64 -52.19 3.78
N GLY A 39 -13.02 -53.07 4.55
CA GLY A 39 -11.69 -52.89 5.16
C GLY A 39 -11.70 -52.73 6.69
N THR A 40 -12.87 -52.59 7.32
CA THR A 40 -13.08 -52.62 8.79
C THR A 40 -14.43 -53.27 9.11
N ASN A 41 -14.69 -53.58 10.39
CA ASN A 41 -15.96 -54.17 10.85
C ASN A 41 -16.98 -53.13 11.35
N GLU A 42 -16.83 -51.87 10.95
CA GLU A 42 -17.68 -50.78 11.42
C GLU A 42 -18.87 -50.54 10.48
N GLU A 43 -19.99 -50.05 11.02
CA GLU A 43 -21.11 -49.64 10.18
C GLU A 43 -20.72 -48.47 9.25
N PRO A 44 -21.21 -48.45 8.00
CA PRO A 44 -21.03 -47.32 7.10
C PRO A 44 -21.66 -46.04 7.66
N LEU A 45 -21.11 -44.90 7.24
CA LEU A 45 -21.71 -43.60 7.50
C LEU A 45 -23.12 -43.53 6.89
N SER A 46 -24.04 -42.89 7.62
CA SER A 46 -25.41 -42.69 7.14
C SER A 46 -25.42 -41.97 5.79
N GLY A 47 -26.09 -42.57 4.81
CA GLY A 47 -26.14 -42.10 3.42
C GLY A 47 -25.17 -42.78 2.45
N ALA A 48 -24.22 -43.60 2.94
CA ALA A 48 -23.32 -44.38 2.10
C ALA A 48 -23.80 -45.83 1.95
N LEU A 49 -24.02 -46.28 0.70
CA LEU A 49 -24.26 -47.70 0.42
C LEU A 49 -22.96 -48.53 0.50
N LEU A 50 -21.82 -47.92 0.14
CA LEU A 50 -20.49 -48.51 0.20
C LEU A 50 -19.51 -47.50 0.80
N GLN A 51 -18.80 -47.90 1.85
CA GLN A 51 -17.69 -47.13 2.44
C GLN A 51 -16.40 -47.93 2.39
N LEU A 52 -15.30 -47.32 1.96
CA LEU A 52 -13.97 -47.94 1.95
C LEU A 52 -13.12 -47.29 3.04
N LYS A 53 -12.68 -48.05 4.02
CA LYS A 53 -11.80 -47.56 5.10
C LYS A 53 -11.00 -48.71 5.69
N ASP A 54 -9.77 -48.46 6.11
CA ASP A 54 -8.88 -49.47 6.73
C ASP A 54 -8.34 -49.01 8.09
N LYS A 55 -8.96 -47.99 8.68
CA LYS A 55 -8.71 -47.48 10.03
C LYS A 55 -10.01 -47.36 10.80
N ASP A 56 -10.03 -48.01 11.96
CA ASP A 56 -11.17 -48.01 12.88
C ASP A 56 -11.33 -46.65 13.59
N ASN A 57 -12.57 -46.35 13.99
CA ASN A 57 -13.00 -45.26 14.86
C ASN A 57 -12.69 -43.84 14.36
N VAL A 58 -12.68 -43.63 13.04
CA VAL A 58 -12.56 -42.28 12.47
C VAL A 58 -13.95 -41.70 12.22
N THR A 59 -14.31 -40.70 13.03
CA THR A 59 -15.64 -40.04 13.01
C THR A 59 -15.58 -38.59 12.55
N ASP A 60 -14.41 -38.09 12.17
CA ASP A 60 -14.14 -36.72 11.75
C ASP A 60 -13.46 -36.70 10.36
N SER A 61 -12.94 -35.54 9.95
CA SER A 61 -12.25 -35.36 8.68
C SER A 61 -10.82 -35.90 8.64
N THR A 62 -10.36 -36.63 9.66
CA THR A 62 -9.02 -37.22 9.67
C THR A 62 -8.93 -38.44 8.75
N LEU A 63 -7.70 -38.87 8.44
CA LEU A 63 -7.44 -40.00 7.56
C LEU A 63 -8.12 -41.27 8.07
N ASN A 64 -9.02 -41.85 7.26
CA ASN A 64 -9.74 -43.11 7.54
C ASN A 64 -9.31 -44.30 6.65
N ALA A 65 -8.51 -44.07 5.62
CA ALA A 65 -8.02 -45.12 4.72
C ALA A 65 -6.57 -44.86 4.28
N ARG A 66 -5.74 -45.91 4.15
CA ARG A 66 -4.41 -45.86 3.51
C ARG A 66 -4.40 -46.46 2.11
N LYS A 67 -5.52 -47.04 1.67
CA LYS A 67 -5.72 -47.66 0.35
C LYS A 67 -6.90 -46.98 -0.36
N GLY A 68 -6.90 -47.02 -1.69
CA GLY A 68 -7.96 -46.45 -2.53
C GLY A 68 -8.82 -47.49 -3.24
N LEU A 69 -9.87 -47.05 -3.92
CA LEU A 69 -10.65 -47.86 -4.85
C LEU A 69 -9.90 -48.00 -6.17
N ALA A 70 -9.53 -49.23 -6.54
CA ALA A 70 -9.11 -49.51 -7.91
C ALA A 70 -10.37 -49.65 -8.79
N LEU A 71 -10.48 -48.81 -9.82
CA LEU A 71 -11.59 -48.84 -10.76
C LEU A 71 -11.32 -49.79 -11.93
N PRO A 72 -12.38 -50.32 -12.57
CA PRO A 72 -12.24 -51.08 -13.81
C PRO A 72 -11.47 -50.27 -14.86
N ARG A 73 -10.41 -50.88 -15.39
CA ARG A 73 -9.60 -50.29 -16.46
C ARG A 73 -10.15 -50.77 -17.79
N VAL A 74 -10.52 -49.84 -18.66
CA VAL A 74 -11.13 -50.13 -19.97
C VAL A 74 -10.49 -49.27 -21.06
N THR A 75 -10.71 -49.63 -22.31
CA THR A 75 -10.38 -48.80 -23.47
C THR A 75 -11.71 -48.31 -24.06
N LEU A 76 -12.09 -47.07 -23.78
CA LEU A 76 -13.27 -46.45 -24.39
C LEU A 76 -12.99 -46.19 -25.87
N SER A 77 -13.97 -46.45 -26.74
CA SER A 77 -13.84 -46.28 -28.19
C SER A 77 -14.80 -45.27 -28.80
N GLU A 78 -15.91 -44.95 -28.12
CA GLU A 78 -16.89 -43.97 -28.60
C GLU A 78 -17.44 -43.13 -27.45
N LYS A 79 -17.61 -41.82 -27.68
CA LYS A 79 -18.06 -40.86 -26.67
C LYS A 79 -19.48 -41.12 -26.15
N LYS A 80 -20.37 -41.54 -27.05
CA LYS A 80 -21.82 -41.65 -26.83
C LYS A 80 -22.33 -43.09 -26.80
N GLU A 81 -21.42 -44.04 -26.61
CA GLU A 81 -21.74 -45.46 -26.49
C GLU A 81 -21.09 -46.05 -25.24
N LEU A 82 -21.75 -47.01 -24.58
CA LEU A 82 -21.23 -47.71 -23.39
C LEU A 82 -20.15 -48.75 -23.74
N TYR A 83 -19.33 -48.52 -24.76
CA TYR A 83 -18.24 -49.42 -25.13
C TYR A 83 -17.05 -49.28 -24.17
N PRO A 84 -16.36 -50.38 -23.82
CA PRO A 84 -16.47 -51.72 -24.42
C PRO A 84 -17.53 -52.64 -23.80
N MET A 85 -18.21 -52.22 -22.72
CA MET A 85 -19.10 -53.07 -21.91
C MET A 85 -20.24 -53.72 -22.70
N PHE A 86 -20.65 -53.09 -23.81
CA PHE A 86 -21.77 -53.53 -24.63
C PHE A 86 -21.41 -53.84 -26.09
N LEU A 87 -20.13 -54.07 -26.38
CA LEU A 87 -19.70 -54.63 -27.67
C LEU A 87 -20.14 -56.10 -27.81
N ALA A 88 -20.32 -56.57 -29.05
CA ALA A 88 -20.57 -57.99 -29.33
C ALA A 88 -19.36 -58.86 -28.92
N ASP A 89 -18.16 -58.29 -29.03
CA ASP A 89 -16.92 -58.81 -28.47
C ASP A 89 -16.20 -57.66 -27.73
N PRO A 90 -16.14 -57.68 -26.38
CA PRO A 90 -15.52 -56.62 -25.57
C PRO A 90 -14.03 -56.38 -25.85
N ASP A 91 -13.32 -57.36 -26.42
CA ASP A 91 -11.89 -57.24 -26.75
C ASP A 91 -11.67 -56.76 -28.20
N ASN A 92 -12.74 -56.59 -28.99
CA ASN A 92 -12.69 -56.14 -30.38
C ASN A 92 -13.59 -54.90 -30.62
N PRO A 93 -13.02 -53.68 -30.68
CA PRO A 93 -13.77 -52.45 -30.89
C PRO A 93 -14.57 -52.39 -32.20
N ALA A 94 -14.21 -53.18 -33.20
CA ALA A 94 -14.90 -53.25 -34.49
C ALA A 94 -16.06 -54.26 -34.52
N SER A 95 -16.30 -54.98 -33.42
CA SER A 95 -17.35 -56.02 -33.35
C SER A 95 -18.78 -55.48 -33.39
N GLY A 96 -18.96 -54.16 -33.22
CA GLY A 96 -20.26 -53.52 -33.15
C GLY A 96 -20.99 -53.80 -31.82
N PRO A 97 -22.21 -53.26 -31.65
CA PRO A 97 -22.97 -53.43 -30.41
C PRO A 97 -23.42 -54.88 -30.24
N SER A 98 -23.49 -55.33 -28.98
CA SER A 98 -24.17 -56.56 -28.60
C SER A 98 -25.67 -56.50 -28.99
N THR A 99 -26.28 -57.67 -29.15
CA THR A 99 -27.70 -57.79 -29.51
C THR A 99 -28.62 -57.14 -28.49
N ASP A 100 -28.30 -57.26 -27.19
CA ASP A 100 -29.05 -56.64 -26.10
C ASP A 100 -28.94 -55.12 -26.12
N TYR A 101 -27.73 -54.59 -26.33
CA TYR A 101 -27.55 -53.14 -26.41
C TYR A 101 -28.30 -52.53 -27.58
N THR A 102 -28.28 -53.20 -28.74
CA THR A 102 -29.03 -52.75 -29.92
C THR A 102 -30.54 -52.72 -29.66
N ALA A 103 -31.08 -53.71 -28.95
CA ALA A 103 -32.51 -53.80 -28.66
C ALA A 103 -32.96 -52.83 -27.56
N ASN A 104 -32.10 -52.51 -26.59
CA ASN A 104 -32.47 -51.86 -25.33
C ASN A 104 -31.67 -50.59 -24.99
N LYS A 105 -30.92 -50.01 -25.96
CA LYS A 105 -29.98 -48.89 -25.76
C LYS A 105 -30.50 -47.78 -24.84
N LEU A 106 -31.67 -47.21 -25.12
CA LEU A 106 -32.22 -46.10 -24.32
C LEU A 106 -32.44 -46.44 -22.84
N THR A 107 -32.82 -47.69 -22.55
CA THR A 107 -33.01 -48.17 -21.18
C THR A 107 -31.66 -48.45 -20.52
N LEU A 108 -30.72 -49.05 -21.26
CA LEU A 108 -29.39 -49.39 -20.77
C LEU A 108 -28.56 -48.12 -20.52
N ASP A 109 -28.58 -47.14 -21.41
CA ASP A 109 -27.86 -45.86 -21.23
C ASP A 109 -28.29 -45.16 -19.94
N LYS A 110 -29.59 -45.11 -19.66
CA LYS A 110 -30.13 -44.54 -18.41
C LYS A 110 -29.82 -45.40 -17.17
N ALA A 111 -29.86 -46.72 -17.31
CA ALA A 111 -29.60 -47.63 -16.19
C ALA A 111 -28.12 -47.58 -15.73
N HIS A 112 -27.21 -47.17 -16.62
CA HIS A 112 -25.78 -47.07 -16.33
C HIS A 112 -25.32 -45.63 -16.04
N THR A 113 -26.23 -44.67 -15.90
CA THR A 113 -25.88 -43.32 -15.41
C THR A 113 -25.15 -43.42 -14.08
N GLY A 114 -23.97 -42.80 -13.99
CA GLY A 114 -23.09 -42.89 -12.83
C GLY A 114 -22.06 -44.01 -12.89
N LEU A 115 -21.98 -44.78 -14.00
CA LEU A 115 -20.89 -45.73 -14.22
C LEU A 115 -19.56 -44.99 -14.33
N ILE A 116 -18.56 -45.43 -13.55
CA ILE A 116 -17.24 -44.82 -13.51
C ILE A 116 -16.19 -45.87 -13.92
N VAL A 117 -15.33 -45.52 -14.86
CA VAL A 117 -14.22 -46.36 -15.35
C VAL A 117 -12.93 -45.57 -15.42
N TYR A 118 -11.80 -46.28 -15.44
CA TYR A 118 -10.50 -45.71 -15.79
C TYR A 118 -10.18 -46.04 -17.25
N ASN A 119 -10.28 -45.06 -18.13
CA ASN A 119 -9.95 -45.21 -19.54
C ASN A 119 -8.44 -45.24 -19.75
N LEU A 120 -7.96 -46.20 -20.54
CA LEU A 120 -6.53 -46.43 -20.78
C LEU A 120 -5.97 -45.64 -21.97
N VAL A 121 -6.82 -45.08 -22.82
CA VAL A 121 -6.42 -44.38 -24.05
C VAL A 121 -6.95 -42.95 -24.09
N GLU A 122 -6.26 -42.08 -24.80
CA GLU A 122 -6.71 -40.73 -25.16
C GLU A 122 -6.97 -40.71 -26.67
N ASP A 123 -8.09 -40.12 -27.08
CA ASP A 123 -8.49 -39.97 -28.48
C ASP A 123 -9.18 -38.60 -28.65
N ASP A 124 -8.43 -37.63 -29.18
CA ASP A 124 -8.87 -36.25 -29.39
C ASP A 124 -10.01 -36.16 -30.42
N ASP A 125 -9.98 -36.99 -31.48
CA ASP A 125 -10.98 -36.97 -32.56
C ASP A 125 -12.34 -37.51 -32.06
N LYS A 126 -12.31 -38.38 -31.05
CA LYS A 126 -13.49 -38.96 -30.40
C LYS A 126 -13.85 -38.27 -29.08
N GLU A 127 -13.14 -37.21 -28.69
CA GLU A 127 -13.34 -36.49 -27.42
C GLU A 127 -13.25 -37.40 -26.17
N LEU A 128 -12.36 -38.40 -26.21
CA LEU A 128 -12.13 -39.35 -25.11
C LEU A 128 -10.82 -39.02 -24.40
N CYS A 129 -10.88 -38.90 -23.07
CA CYS A 129 -9.69 -38.66 -22.25
C CYS A 129 -9.17 -39.97 -21.63
N GLN A 130 -7.85 -40.07 -21.49
CA GLN A 130 -7.24 -41.08 -20.62
C GLN A 130 -7.52 -40.72 -19.15
N GLY A 131 -7.82 -41.72 -18.32
CA GLY A 131 -8.08 -41.54 -16.89
C GLY A 131 -9.55 -41.70 -16.51
N LEU A 132 -9.98 -40.99 -15.46
CA LEU A 132 -11.28 -41.20 -14.84
C LEU A 132 -12.44 -40.64 -15.68
N ASN A 133 -13.37 -41.50 -16.08
CA ASN A 133 -14.53 -41.14 -16.90
C ASN A 133 -15.85 -41.58 -16.23
N GLN A 134 -16.89 -40.73 -16.30
CA GLN A 134 -18.26 -41.02 -15.86
C GLN A 134 -19.22 -41.10 -17.04
N TRP A 135 -20.10 -42.09 -17.08
CA TRP A 135 -21.27 -42.07 -17.94
C TRP A 135 -22.38 -41.22 -17.29
N ASP A 136 -22.87 -40.20 -17.99
CA ASP A 136 -23.96 -39.33 -17.47
C ASP A 136 -25.38 -39.80 -17.85
N GLY A 137 -25.48 -40.86 -18.68
CA GLY A 137 -26.74 -41.31 -19.27
C GLY A 137 -26.86 -41.05 -20.77
N GLU A 138 -25.92 -40.29 -21.34
CA GLU A 138 -25.85 -39.98 -22.77
C GLU A 138 -24.42 -40.08 -23.32
N GLN A 139 -23.40 -39.71 -22.53
CA GLN A 139 -22.01 -39.70 -22.94
C GLN A 139 -21.01 -39.91 -21.80
N TRP A 140 -19.77 -40.26 -22.17
CA TRP A 140 -18.63 -40.32 -21.25
C TRP A 140 -18.07 -38.93 -20.98
N ASN A 141 -18.00 -38.52 -19.71
CA ASN A 141 -17.40 -37.25 -19.28
C ASN A 141 -16.12 -37.48 -18.49
N CYS A 142 -15.10 -36.68 -18.77
CA CYS A 142 -13.83 -36.72 -18.07
C CYS A 142 -13.92 -36.00 -16.72
N PHE A 143 -13.43 -36.60 -15.64
CA PHE A 143 -13.34 -35.92 -14.33
C PHE A 143 -12.12 -34.99 -14.20
N GLN A 144 -11.11 -35.16 -15.04
CA GLN A 144 -9.94 -34.29 -15.09
C GLN A 144 -9.98 -33.49 -16.38
N SER A 145 -10.51 -32.27 -16.35
CA SER A 145 -10.28 -31.30 -17.42
C SER A 145 -8.82 -30.82 -17.33
N LYS A 146 -7.89 -31.61 -17.85
CA LYS A 146 -6.59 -31.09 -18.22
C LYS A 146 -6.84 -30.17 -19.41
N MET A 147 -6.90 -28.86 -19.17
CA MET A 147 -6.85 -27.90 -20.26
C MET A 147 -5.62 -28.27 -21.09
N GLY A 148 -5.81 -28.69 -22.34
CA GLY A 148 -4.72 -29.08 -23.22
C GLY A 148 -3.69 -27.96 -23.38
N ASN A 149 -2.59 -28.23 -24.08
CA ASN A 149 -1.59 -27.19 -24.34
C ASN A 149 -2.22 -26.02 -25.11
N ALA A 150 -1.88 -24.79 -24.70
CA ALA A 150 -2.16 -23.61 -25.46
C ALA A 150 -1.47 -23.69 -26.82
N ILE A 151 -2.08 -23.08 -27.83
CA ILE A 151 -1.46 -22.84 -29.14
C ILE A 151 -1.31 -21.34 -29.28
N ALA A 152 -0.09 -20.88 -29.50
CA ALA A 152 0.24 -19.48 -29.67
C ALA A 152 1.32 -19.29 -30.75
N THR A 153 1.27 -18.15 -31.43
CA THR A 153 2.33 -17.65 -32.30
C THR A 153 2.89 -16.35 -31.73
N LEU A 154 4.09 -15.95 -32.17
CA LEU A 154 4.59 -14.61 -31.86
C LEU A 154 3.66 -13.54 -32.45
N GLY A 155 3.36 -12.51 -31.67
CA GLY A 155 2.59 -11.36 -32.14
C GLY A 155 3.42 -10.45 -33.04
N ASN A 156 4.64 -10.12 -32.61
CA ASN A 156 5.65 -9.39 -33.38
C ASN A 156 7.06 -9.69 -32.82
N CYS A 157 8.11 -9.43 -33.60
CA CYS A 157 9.49 -9.59 -33.13
C CYS A 157 10.03 -8.34 -32.43
N ASP A 158 9.59 -7.14 -32.83
CA ASP A 158 10.12 -5.87 -32.30
C ASP A 158 9.87 -5.66 -30.79
N SER A 159 8.81 -6.27 -30.25
CA SER A 159 8.49 -6.22 -28.82
C SER A 159 9.03 -7.41 -28.03
N LEU A 160 9.68 -8.38 -28.69
CA LEU A 160 10.46 -9.40 -28.00
C LEU A 160 11.81 -8.80 -27.63
N LYS A 161 12.00 -8.51 -26.34
CA LYS A 161 13.19 -7.81 -25.85
C LYS A 161 13.72 -8.45 -24.57
N PHE A 162 15.03 -8.38 -24.39
CA PHE A 162 15.71 -8.73 -23.15
C PHE A 162 16.16 -7.45 -22.46
N PHE A 163 15.91 -7.38 -21.16
CA PHE A 163 16.26 -6.25 -20.31
C PHE A 163 17.28 -6.68 -19.26
N GLY A 164 18.04 -5.72 -18.75
CA GLY A 164 19.09 -5.94 -17.76
C GLY A 164 20.50 -5.97 -18.35
N ILE A 165 21.48 -5.94 -17.45
CA ILE A 165 22.91 -6.10 -17.77
C ILE A 165 23.29 -7.53 -17.42
N TYR A 166 24.00 -8.21 -18.33
CA TYR A 166 24.45 -9.59 -18.18
C TYR A 166 25.96 -9.59 -18.06
N LYS A 167 26.50 -10.29 -17.05
CA LYS A 167 27.94 -10.37 -16.77
C LYS A 167 28.30 -11.80 -16.44
N ASN A 168 29.45 -12.28 -16.93
CA ASN A 168 29.94 -13.59 -16.50
C ASN A 168 30.21 -13.60 -14.99
N ASP A 169 29.95 -14.73 -14.34
CA ASP A 169 30.09 -14.94 -12.90
C ASP A 169 29.17 -14.08 -12.01
N VAL A 170 28.18 -13.39 -12.57
CA VAL A 170 27.18 -12.59 -11.83
C VAL A 170 25.78 -13.16 -12.03
N SER A 171 25.13 -13.58 -10.94
CA SER A 171 23.77 -14.13 -11.03
C SER A 171 22.75 -13.07 -11.45
N LEU A 172 21.80 -13.47 -12.29
CA LEU A 172 20.70 -12.61 -12.72
C LEU A 172 19.80 -12.21 -11.54
N ASN A 173 19.24 -11.00 -11.61
CA ASN A 173 18.31 -10.49 -10.60
C ASN A 173 16.99 -10.02 -11.25
N ALA A 174 16.08 -9.43 -10.47
CA ALA A 174 14.77 -8.99 -10.95
C ALA A 174 14.82 -7.96 -12.11
N GLY A 175 15.95 -7.27 -12.31
CA GLY A 175 16.17 -6.38 -13.45
C GLY A 175 16.50 -7.09 -14.77
N ASN A 176 16.80 -8.40 -14.73
CA ASN A 176 17.01 -9.24 -15.90
C ASN A 176 15.71 -9.96 -16.25
N TYR A 177 15.04 -9.56 -17.32
CA TYR A 177 13.78 -10.17 -17.75
C TYR A 177 13.59 -10.06 -19.27
N MET A 178 12.75 -10.92 -19.82
CA MET A 178 12.35 -10.92 -21.22
C MET A 178 10.88 -10.50 -21.34
N THR A 179 10.54 -9.72 -22.35
CA THR A 179 9.15 -9.52 -22.77
C THR A 179 8.85 -10.32 -24.03
N ILE A 180 7.68 -10.96 -24.10
CA ILE A 180 7.25 -11.73 -25.28
C ILE A 180 5.77 -11.44 -25.62
N PRO A 181 5.48 -10.93 -26.84
CA PRO A 181 4.13 -10.78 -27.35
C PRO A 181 3.62 -12.09 -27.96
N LEU A 182 2.47 -12.58 -27.51
CA LEU A 182 1.87 -13.82 -27.98
C LEU A 182 0.47 -13.59 -28.54
N HIS A 183 0.18 -14.18 -29.70
CA HIS A 183 -1.17 -14.34 -30.22
C HIS A 183 -1.63 -15.77 -29.95
N VAL A 184 -2.46 -15.93 -28.93
CA VAL A 184 -2.98 -17.22 -28.46
C VAL A 184 -4.24 -17.58 -29.24
N THR A 185 -4.20 -18.66 -30.00
CA THR A 185 -5.31 -19.15 -30.83
C THR A 185 -6.09 -20.30 -30.18
N LYS A 186 -5.48 -21.00 -29.20
CA LYS A 186 -6.15 -22.01 -28.36
C LYS A 186 -5.81 -21.76 -26.89
N ALA A 187 -6.85 -21.62 -26.05
CA ALA A 187 -6.72 -21.57 -24.59
C ALA A 187 -6.11 -22.88 -24.06
N GLY A 188 -5.32 -22.80 -23.00
CA GLY A 188 -4.58 -23.97 -22.53
C GLY A 188 -3.39 -23.65 -21.62
N ALA A 189 -2.73 -24.70 -21.14
CA ALA A 189 -1.48 -24.57 -20.39
C ALA A 189 -0.32 -24.17 -21.32
N TYR A 190 0.59 -23.33 -20.83
CA TYR A 190 1.81 -22.96 -21.55
C TYR A 190 3.05 -23.10 -20.67
N THR A 191 4.18 -23.36 -21.32
CA THR A 191 5.54 -23.17 -20.80
C THR A 191 6.36 -22.49 -21.88
N ILE A 192 6.96 -21.36 -21.54
CA ILE A 192 7.88 -20.61 -22.39
C ILE A 192 9.26 -20.78 -21.79
N THR A 193 10.24 -21.15 -22.60
CA THR A 193 11.64 -21.18 -22.19
C THR A 193 12.49 -20.46 -23.23
N ALA A 194 13.34 -19.55 -22.78
CA ALA A 194 14.36 -18.92 -23.59
C ALA A 194 15.73 -19.11 -22.91
N MET A 195 16.71 -19.64 -23.64
CA MET A 195 18.07 -19.81 -23.12
C MET A 195 19.11 -19.70 -24.25
N PRO A 196 20.37 -19.37 -23.94
CA PRO A 196 21.48 -19.43 -24.88
C PRO A 196 21.63 -20.81 -25.53
N ASP A 197 21.98 -20.83 -26.82
CA ASP A 197 22.49 -22.00 -27.51
C ASP A 197 23.70 -21.61 -28.38
N PRO A 198 24.93 -22.00 -28.00
CA PRO A 198 25.29 -22.89 -26.88
C PRO A 198 24.92 -22.33 -25.49
N ASP A 199 24.72 -23.24 -24.52
CA ASP A 199 24.37 -22.87 -23.14
C ASP A 199 25.46 -22.00 -22.50
N ASN A 200 25.04 -20.94 -21.82
CA ASN A 200 25.89 -20.04 -21.05
C ASN A 200 25.42 -19.89 -19.60
N GLY A 201 24.61 -20.81 -19.06
CA GLY A 201 24.32 -20.88 -17.62
C GLY A 201 23.17 -19.99 -17.11
N TYR A 202 22.41 -19.36 -18.00
CA TYR A 202 21.24 -18.56 -17.64
C TYR A 202 20.05 -18.81 -18.58
N TYR A 203 18.84 -18.55 -18.09
CA TYR A 203 17.59 -18.85 -18.81
C TYR A 203 16.43 -17.94 -18.36
N PHE A 204 15.38 -17.93 -19.16
CA PHE A 204 14.09 -17.31 -18.87
C PHE A 204 13.03 -18.39 -18.98
N THR A 205 12.20 -18.56 -17.95
CA THR A 205 11.11 -19.53 -18.00
C THR A 205 9.85 -19.02 -17.32
N ALA A 206 8.71 -19.29 -17.93
CA ALA A 206 7.40 -19.02 -17.34
C ALA A 206 6.42 -20.11 -17.76
N SER A 207 5.57 -20.53 -16.81
CA SER A 207 4.47 -21.46 -17.07
C SER A 207 3.18 -20.89 -16.52
N GLY A 208 2.06 -21.21 -17.17
CA GLY A 208 0.75 -20.73 -16.77
C GLY A 208 -0.38 -21.29 -17.62
N VAL A 209 -1.54 -20.65 -17.58
CA VAL A 209 -2.73 -21.04 -18.33
C VAL A 209 -3.36 -19.82 -18.99
N PHE A 210 -3.59 -19.88 -20.30
CA PHE A 210 -4.44 -18.92 -21.01
C PHE A 210 -5.89 -19.39 -20.96
N LEU A 211 -6.78 -18.58 -20.40
CA LEU A 211 -8.20 -18.92 -20.26
C LEU A 211 -9.02 -18.58 -21.51
N THR A 212 -8.57 -17.62 -22.32
CA THR A 212 -9.22 -17.21 -23.57
C THR A 212 -8.19 -16.99 -24.67
N PRO A 213 -8.55 -17.21 -25.95
CA PRO A 213 -7.75 -16.74 -27.08
C PRO A 213 -7.59 -15.21 -27.06
N GLY A 214 -6.51 -14.69 -27.66
CA GLY A 214 -6.24 -13.25 -27.72
C GLY A 214 -4.76 -12.89 -27.76
N TYR A 215 -4.48 -11.59 -27.73
CA TYR A 215 -3.12 -11.06 -27.64
C TYR A 215 -2.71 -10.88 -26.18
N TYR A 216 -1.55 -11.43 -25.82
CA TYR A 216 -0.97 -11.36 -24.50
C TYR A 216 0.44 -10.79 -24.57
N PHE A 217 0.82 -10.05 -23.54
CA PHE A 217 2.17 -9.54 -23.36
C PHE A 217 2.72 -10.10 -22.06
N VAL A 218 3.67 -11.03 -22.14
CA VAL A 218 4.19 -11.75 -20.97
C VAL A 218 5.57 -11.21 -20.63
N SER A 219 5.78 -10.88 -19.35
CA SER A 219 7.11 -10.56 -18.80
C SER A 219 7.64 -11.79 -18.05
N ILE A 220 8.83 -12.24 -18.40
CA ILE A 220 9.44 -13.48 -17.92
C ILE A 220 10.75 -13.13 -17.21
N PRO A 221 10.89 -13.38 -15.90
CA PRO A 221 12.13 -13.13 -15.19
C PRO A 221 13.24 -14.07 -15.67
N GLY A 222 14.47 -13.55 -15.70
CA GLY A 222 15.68 -14.32 -15.93
C GLY A 222 16.21 -14.95 -14.64
N ALA A 223 16.85 -16.10 -14.77
CA ALA A 223 17.52 -16.82 -13.69
C ALA A 223 18.84 -17.44 -14.18
N GLY A 224 19.73 -17.78 -13.25
CA GLY A 224 21.04 -18.38 -13.53
C GLY A 224 22.19 -17.38 -13.44
N THR A 225 23.36 -17.80 -13.90
CA THR A 225 24.61 -17.03 -13.84
C THR A 225 25.36 -17.26 -15.16
N PRO A 226 25.54 -16.21 -15.98
CA PRO A 226 26.35 -16.33 -17.20
C PRO A 226 27.76 -16.85 -16.88
N LEU A 227 28.28 -17.78 -17.66
CA LEU A 227 29.60 -18.40 -17.42
C LEU A 227 30.71 -17.69 -18.20
N ASP A 228 30.46 -17.40 -19.48
CA ASP A 228 31.39 -16.79 -20.41
C ASP A 228 30.90 -15.40 -20.83
N TYR A 229 31.84 -14.47 -21.03
CA TYR A 229 31.53 -13.15 -21.58
C TYR A 229 31.63 -13.15 -23.12
N THR A 230 30.96 -12.21 -23.76
CA THR A 230 31.01 -12.01 -25.20
C THR A 230 32.38 -11.43 -25.61
N PRO A 231 33.18 -12.12 -26.43
CA PRO A 231 34.47 -11.60 -26.90
C PRO A 231 34.33 -10.30 -27.70
N THR A 232 35.39 -9.50 -27.76
CA THR A 232 35.39 -8.24 -28.51
C THR A 232 34.99 -8.45 -29.98
N GLY A 233 33.96 -7.73 -30.43
CA GLY A 233 33.40 -7.87 -31.78
C GLY A 233 32.35 -8.98 -31.95
N GLY A 234 32.07 -9.76 -30.90
CA GLY A 234 31.01 -10.77 -30.89
C GLY A 234 29.60 -10.17 -30.82
N ASN A 235 28.63 -10.90 -31.38
CA ASN A 235 27.22 -10.50 -31.39
C ASN A 235 26.54 -10.69 -30.02
N GLY A 236 27.04 -11.62 -29.20
CA GLY A 236 26.44 -12.05 -27.93
C GLY A 236 26.02 -13.52 -27.99
N ASP A 237 25.36 -13.96 -26.94
CA ASP A 237 24.76 -15.29 -26.83
C ASP A 237 23.48 -15.36 -27.66
N GLN A 238 23.42 -16.31 -28.59
CA GLN A 238 22.24 -16.53 -29.40
C GLN A 238 21.15 -17.21 -28.56
N ILE A 239 19.98 -16.58 -28.43
CA ILE A 239 18.89 -17.07 -27.60
C ILE A 239 17.90 -17.89 -28.44
N LYS A 240 17.59 -19.10 -27.98
CA LYS A 240 16.52 -19.94 -28.52
C LYS A 240 15.28 -19.85 -27.65
N VAL A 241 14.15 -19.53 -28.27
CA VAL A 241 12.85 -19.44 -27.60
C VAL A 241 11.99 -20.64 -27.99
N THR A 242 11.42 -21.30 -26.98
CA THR A 242 10.49 -22.41 -27.15
C THR A 242 9.17 -22.11 -26.45
N PHE A 243 8.07 -22.53 -27.08
CA PHE A 243 6.73 -22.50 -26.52
C PHE A 243 6.20 -23.93 -26.50
N ASN A 244 5.89 -24.46 -25.32
CA ASN A 244 5.48 -25.85 -25.12
C ASN A 244 6.43 -26.85 -25.81
N ASN A 245 7.74 -26.67 -25.62
CA ASN A 245 8.83 -27.45 -26.21
C ASN A 245 8.95 -27.38 -27.75
N LYS A 246 8.21 -26.50 -28.41
CA LYS A 246 8.33 -26.24 -29.85
C LYS A 246 9.08 -24.93 -30.08
N ALA A 247 10.06 -24.94 -30.98
CA ALA A 247 10.80 -23.74 -31.38
C ALA A 247 9.86 -22.71 -32.01
N MET A 248 10.13 -21.43 -31.73
CA MET A 248 9.41 -20.30 -32.34
C MET A 248 10.27 -19.70 -33.46
N ASP A 249 10.08 -20.15 -34.71
CA ASP A 249 11.00 -19.92 -35.84
C ASP A 249 10.84 -18.57 -36.58
N ALA A 250 10.48 -17.47 -35.92
CA ALA A 250 10.01 -16.26 -36.62
C ALA A 250 10.81 -14.95 -36.41
N CYS A 251 11.82 -14.92 -35.54
CA CYS A 251 12.63 -13.72 -35.34
C CYS A 251 14.08 -13.96 -35.75
N ASP A 252 14.73 -12.94 -36.34
CA ASP A 252 16.19 -12.93 -36.52
C ASP A 252 16.88 -13.37 -35.22
N PRO A 253 18.05 -14.04 -35.31
CA PRO A 253 18.69 -14.57 -34.13
C PRO A 253 18.86 -13.48 -33.08
N LEU A 254 18.25 -13.71 -31.92
CA LEU A 254 18.23 -12.78 -30.80
C LEU A 254 19.52 -12.96 -30.02
N TYR A 255 20.24 -11.87 -29.76
CA TYR A 255 21.50 -11.93 -29.04
C TYR A 255 21.43 -11.16 -27.72
N ILE A 256 22.02 -11.74 -26.67
CA ILE A 256 22.29 -11.04 -25.42
C ILE A 256 23.80 -10.91 -25.28
N LYS A 257 24.31 -9.67 -25.16
CA LYS A 257 25.72 -9.46 -24.86
C LYS A 257 25.97 -9.66 -23.37
N VAL A 258 26.90 -10.55 -23.06
CA VAL A 258 27.41 -10.77 -21.71
C VAL A 258 28.72 -10.01 -21.56
N GLU A 259 28.79 -9.08 -20.61
CA GLU A 259 29.98 -8.29 -20.33
C GLU A 259 31.00 -9.07 -19.49
N ASP A 260 32.27 -8.76 -19.67
CA ASP A 260 33.35 -9.29 -18.85
C ASP A 260 33.32 -8.64 -17.45
N SER A 261 32.97 -9.41 -16.42
CA SER A 261 32.88 -8.95 -15.03
C SER A 261 34.23 -8.59 -14.42
N SER A 262 35.34 -9.05 -15.00
CA SER A 262 36.69 -8.68 -14.59
C SER A 262 37.07 -7.26 -15.04
N VAL A 263 36.41 -6.73 -16.08
CA VAL A 263 36.61 -5.37 -16.58
C VAL A 263 35.84 -4.38 -15.72
N LYS A 264 36.56 -3.72 -14.81
CA LYS A 264 35.98 -2.68 -13.95
C LYS A 264 36.02 -1.31 -14.65
N PRO A 265 34.93 -0.54 -14.64
CA PRO A 265 34.92 0.79 -15.22
C PRO A 265 35.77 1.77 -14.39
N VAL A 266 36.50 2.65 -15.05
CA VAL A 266 37.30 3.71 -14.40
C VAL A 266 36.64 5.06 -14.69
N TYR A 267 36.01 5.67 -13.69
CA TYR A 267 35.38 7.00 -13.76
C TYR A 267 35.32 7.68 -12.39
N TYR A 268 35.30 9.01 -12.42
CA TYR A 268 35.15 9.85 -11.22
C TYR A 268 33.75 10.47 -11.17
N MET A 269 33.15 10.55 -9.98
CA MET A 269 31.88 11.25 -9.78
C MET A 269 32.13 12.72 -9.43
N SER A 270 31.54 13.64 -10.19
CA SER A 270 31.58 15.08 -9.89
C SER A 270 30.61 15.41 -8.75
N CYS A 271 31.02 15.20 -7.49
CA CYS A 271 30.12 15.35 -6.33
C CYS A 271 29.52 16.76 -6.17
N SER A 272 30.25 17.81 -6.57
CA SER A 272 29.73 19.19 -6.55
C SER A 272 28.64 19.45 -7.60
N ALA A 273 28.53 18.59 -8.61
CA ALA A 273 27.50 18.66 -9.64
C ALA A 273 26.29 17.76 -9.35
N THR A 274 26.32 16.98 -8.26
CA THR A 274 25.21 16.11 -7.86
C THR A 274 23.97 16.92 -7.52
N LYS A 275 22.82 16.55 -8.08
CA LYS A 275 21.54 17.24 -7.86
C LYS A 275 20.44 16.26 -7.48
N VAL A 276 19.77 16.53 -6.38
CA VAL A 276 18.53 15.84 -6.01
C VAL A 276 17.37 16.49 -6.77
N ARG A 277 16.53 15.68 -7.41
CA ARG A 277 15.39 16.10 -8.23
C ARG A 277 14.10 15.49 -7.72
N GLY A 278 13.01 16.23 -7.87
CA GLY A 278 11.68 15.85 -7.40
C GLY A 278 11.33 16.45 -6.04
N VAL A 279 10.05 16.28 -5.67
CA VAL A 279 9.51 16.68 -4.37
C VAL A 279 9.28 15.43 -3.54
N TYR A 280 9.87 15.39 -2.35
CA TYR A 280 9.83 14.25 -1.45
C TYR A 280 8.86 14.54 -0.31
N GLN A 281 7.83 13.72 -0.17
CA GLN A 281 6.77 13.90 0.81
C GLN A 281 6.79 12.79 1.85
N LEU A 282 6.56 13.16 3.11
CA LEU A 282 6.40 12.21 4.21
C LEU A 282 5.30 11.19 3.88
N ASN A 283 5.59 9.91 4.10
CA ASN A 283 4.68 8.78 3.87
C ASN A 283 4.20 8.62 2.42
N LYS A 284 4.85 9.25 1.45
CA LYS A 284 4.57 9.06 0.02
C LYS A 284 5.69 8.25 -0.62
N GLU A 285 5.32 7.15 -1.28
CA GLU A 285 6.27 6.34 -2.06
C GLU A 285 6.94 7.18 -3.14
N LEU A 286 8.24 6.97 -3.34
CA LEU A 286 9.01 7.66 -4.36
C LEU A 286 8.58 7.21 -5.75
N ASP A 287 8.42 8.18 -6.66
CA ASP A 287 8.22 7.94 -8.08
C ASP A 287 9.59 7.90 -8.77
N PRO A 288 10.06 6.76 -9.32
CA PRO A 288 11.36 6.65 -9.97
C PRO A 288 11.59 7.65 -11.12
N ASP A 289 10.52 8.16 -11.73
CA ASP A 289 10.61 9.11 -12.83
C ASP A 289 10.76 10.56 -12.36
N GLU A 290 10.12 10.92 -11.25
CA GLU A 290 10.13 12.27 -10.68
C GLU A 290 11.15 12.46 -9.55
N ASN A 291 11.40 11.41 -8.75
CA ASN A 291 12.30 11.40 -7.60
C ASN A 291 13.61 10.69 -7.93
N TYR A 292 14.67 11.46 -8.19
CA TYR A 292 15.95 10.89 -8.60
C TYR A 292 17.13 11.80 -8.24
N ILE A 293 18.33 11.22 -8.31
CA ILE A 293 19.59 11.96 -8.15
C ILE A 293 20.32 11.99 -9.50
N GLU A 294 20.71 13.17 -9.96
CA GLU A 294 21.62 13.34 -11.10
C GLU A 294 23.06 13.28 -10.62
N VAL A 295 23.88 12.46 -11.27
CA VAL A 295 25.33 12.37 -11.02
C VAL A 295 26.07 12.54 -12.35
N THR A 296 27.07 13.41 -12.40
CA THR A 296 27.94 13.54 -13.56
C THR A 296 29.20 12.69 -13.37
N LEU A 297 29.49 11.84 -14.35
CA LEU A 297 30.63 10.93 -14.40
C LEU A 297 31.69 11.46 -15.37
N ASN A 298 32.95 11.52 -14.94
CA ASN A 298 34.11 11.77 -15.80
C ASN A 298 34.80 10.43 -16.10
N VAL A 299 34.60 9.93 -17.31
CA VAL A 299 34.98 8.57 -17.74
C VAL A 299 36.41 8.55 -18.25
N THR A 300 37.19 7.61 -17.74
CA THR A 300 38.58 7.39 -18.18
C THR A 300 38.67 6.24 -19.18
N ALA A 301 38.24 5.03 -18.79
CA ALA A 301 38.23 3.82 -19.64
C ALA A 301 37.54 2.64 -18.92
N PRO A 302 37.18 1.56 -19.63
CA PRO A 302 36.95 1.50 -21.07
C PRO A 302 35.55 2.04 -21.41
N TYR A 303 35.42 2.69 -22.58
CA TYR A 303 34.10 2.99 -23.13
C TYR A 303 33.37 1.68 -23.47
N GLY A 304 32.05 1.67 -23.25
CA GLY A 304 31.22 0.47 -23.33
C GLY A 304 31.17 -0.35 -22.03
N ALA A 305 31.98 -0.03 -21.01
CA ALA A 305 31.83 -0.64 -19.70
C ALA A 305 30.56 -0.13 -19.00
N THR A 306 29.93 -0.99 -18.20
CA THR A 306 28.73 -0.62 -17.44
C THR A 306 29.05 -0.03 -16.08
N TYR A 307 28.52 1.17 -15.81
CA TYR A 307 28.45 1.73 -14.47
C TYR A 307 27.26 1.16 -13.69
N VAL A 308 27.47 0.99 -12.39
CA VAL A 308 26.43 0.69 -11.39
C VAL A 308 26.67 1.63 -10.23
N ILE A 309 25.68 2.44 -9.91
CA ILE A 309 25.75 3.44 -8.85
C ILE A 309 24.51 3.28 -7.99
N GLU A 310 24.71 3.27 -6.68
CA GLU A 310 23.65 3.12 -5.68
C GLU A 310 23.90 4.01 -4.48
N THR A 311 22.89 4.15 -3.62
CA THR A 311 23.03 4.77 -2.31
C THR A 311 22.82 3.76 -1.21
N ASN A 312 23.31 4.07 0.00
CA ASN A 312 22.77 3.43 1.19
C ASN A 312 21.25 3.69 1.32
N THR A 313 20.57 2.85 2.10
CA THR A 313 19.18 3.07 2.50
C THR A 313 19.13 3.95 3.75
N VAL A 314 18.35 5.03 3.71
CA VAL A 314 18.11 5.91 4.86
C VAL A 314 16.62 6.12 5.00
N ASP A 315 16.04 5.83 6.17
CA ASP A 315 14.60 6.00 6.41
C ASP A 315 13.73 5.33 5.32
N GLY A 316 14.09 4.10 4.95
CA GLY A 316 13.34 3.30 3.96
C GLY A 316 13.54 3.71 2.50
N ILE A 317 14.26 4.80 2.20
CA ILE A 317 14.51 5.25 0.82
C ILE A 317 15.94 4.99 0.36
N TYR A 318 16.11 4.71 -0.93
CA TYR A 318 17.41 4.51 -1.58
C TYR A 318 17.32 4.87 -3.08
N PHE A 319 18.48 5.06 -3.72
CA PHE A 319 18.57 5.39 -5.14
C PHE A 319 19.54 4.46 -5.85
N LYS A 320 19.26 4.13 -7.11
CA LYS A 320 20.17 3.32 -7.94
C LYS A 320 20.04 3.66 -9.43
N GLY A 321 21.12 3.45 -10.17
CA GLY A 321 21.16 3.61 -11.62
C GLY A 321 22.30 2.82 -12.24
N SER A 322 22.09 2.33 -13.47
CA SER A 322 23.08 1.58 -14.23
C SER A 322 22.96 1.84 -15.72
N GLY A 323 24.07 1.71 -16.45
CA GLY A 323 24.09 1.83 -17.90
C GLY A 323 25.51 1.81 -18.46
N MET A 324 25.63 1.97 -19.78
CA MET A 324 26.94 1.99 -20.45
C MET A 324 27.60 3.37 -20.39
N LEU A 325 28.92 3.37 -20.32
CA LEU A 325 29.78 4.55 -20.42
C LEU A 325 30.14 4.81 -21.89
N ASN A 326 29.56 5.84 -22.49
CA ASN A 326 29.69 6.08 -23.93
C ASN A 326 30.49 7.34 -24.28
N THR A 327 30.64 8.26 -23.32
CA THR A 327 31.27 9.57 -23.53
C THR A 327 32.21 9.90 -22.38
N ALA A 328 33.21 10.75 -22.64
CA ALA A 328 34.19 11.17 -21.62
C ALA A 328 33.56 11.87 -20.41
N SER A 329 32.40 12.50 -20.61
CA SER A 329 31.57 13.06 -19.55
C SER A 329 30.12 12.65 -19.79
N GLN A 330 29.45 12.11 -18.77
CA GLN A 330 28.09 11.59 -18.87
C GLN A 330 27.29 11.90 -17.60
N THR A 331 26.12 12.52 -17.73
CA THR A 331 25.18 12.67 -16.61
C THR A 331 24.24 11.48 -16.57
N VAL A 332 24.10 10.88 -15.39
CA VAL A 332 23.30 9.67 -15.16
C VAL A 332 22.23 9.93 -14.11
N LYS A 333 21.12 9.20 -14.22
CA LYS A 333 19.96 9.27 -13.32
C LYS A 333 19.99 8.08 -12.35
N LEU A 334 19.99 8.35 -11.06
CA LEU A 334 19.75 7.36 -10.01
C LEU A 334 18.28 7.46 -9.59
N GLN A 335 17.47 6.50 -10.01
CA GLN A 335 16.04 6.44 -9.70
C GLN A 335 15.84 6.15 -8.21
N GLY A 336 14.88 6.84 -7.58
CA GLY A 336 14.54 6.70 -6.17
C GLY A 336 13.45 5.67 -5.91
N TYR A 337 13.58 4.96 -4.79
CA TYR A 337 12.65 3.92 -4.35
C TYR A 337 12.40 4.00 -2.84
N GLY A 338 11.26 3.45 -2.40
CA GLY A 338 10.86 3.36 -1.00
C GLY A 338 9.92 4.48 -0.55
N THR A 339 9.64 4.52 0.75
CA THR A 339 8.69 5.48 1.35
C THR A 339 9.31 6.08 2.61
N PRO A 340 9.58 7.40 2.67
CA PRO A 340 10.19 8.03 3.84
C PRO A 340 9.18 8.17 4.98
N THR A 341 9.63 7.95 6.22
CA THR A 341 8.75 7.96 7.42
C THR A 341 8.99 9.15 8.35
N SER A 342 9.96 10.01 8.04
CA SER A 342 10.23 11.24 8.80
C SER A 342 10.72 12.39 7.91
N VAL A 343 10.51 13.64 8.36
CA VAL A 343 10.90 14.88 7.66
C VAL A 343 12.35 15.31 7.91
N GLU A 344 13.12 14.52 8.66
CA GLU A 344 14.56 14.76 8.85
C GLU A 344 15.31 14.63 7.52
N ASN A 345 16.35 15.43 7.33
CA ASN A 345 17.18 15.38 6.12
C ASN A 345 17.80 14.00 5.93
N LYS A 346 17.68 13.40 4.74
CA LYS A 346 18.27 12.09 4.43
C LYS A 346 19.59 12.31 3.70
N VAL A 347 20.70 12.03 4.38
CA VAL A 347 22.03 12.12 3.78
C VAL A 347 22.35 10.79 3.09
N MET A 348 22.23 10.79 1.77
CA MET A 348 22.49 9.63 0.92
C MET A 348 23.98 9.59 0.57
N THR A 349 24.65 8.49 0.89
CA THR A 349 26.02 8.20 0.49
C THR A 349 25.97 7.43 -0.83
N ILE A 350 26.55 8.00 -1.88
CA ILE A 350 26.55 7.46 -3.24
C ILE A 350 27.83 6.63 -3.42
N THR A 351 27.67 5.36 -3.76
CA THR A 351 28.73 4.39 -4.04
C THR A 351 28.64 3.92 -5.48
N SER A 352 29.78 3.52 -6.04
CA SER A 352 29.87 3.12 -7.43
C SER A 352 30.75 1.89 -7.61
N ASN A 353 30.57 1.18 -8.73
CA ASN A 353 31.40 0.03 -9.11
C ASN A 353 32.74 0.41 -9.75
N SER A 354 33.14 1.69 -9.71
CA SER A 354 34.37 2.13 -10.37
C SER A 354 35.62 1.61 -9.66
N SER A 355 36.65 1.26 -10.43
CA SER A 355 37.96 0.87 -9.92
C SER A 355 38.90 2.05 -9.66
N SER A 356 38.54 3.28 -10.02
CA SER A 356 39.23 4.48 -9.51
C SER A 356 38.85 4.72 -8.06
N ASP A 357 39.86 4.88 -7.22
CA ASP A 357 39.74 4.90 -5.76
C ASP A 357 38.89 6.10 -5.22
N VAL A 358 37.93 5.77 -4.35
CA VAL A 358 37.37 6.48 -3.16
C VAL A 358 36.50 7.76 -3.17
N SER A 359 36.05 8.38 -4.27
CA SER A 359 35.09 9.50 -4.09
C SER A 359 33.65 9.02 -3.84
N THR A 360 33.21 8.85 -2.58
CA THR A 360 31.78 8.73 -2.25
C THR A 360 31.14 10.12 -2.24
N CYS A 361 30.20 10.36 -3.14
CA CYS A 361 29.44 11.61 -3.10
C CYS A 361 28.36 11.54 -2.02
N LYS A 362 27.94 12.70 -1.50
CA LYS A 362 26.79 12.80 -0.61
C LYS A 362 25.73 13.67 -1.25
N ALA A 363 24.47 13.27 -1.09
CA ALA A 363 23.31 14.04 -1.52
C ALA A 363 22.31 14.12 -0.37
N THR A 364 21.80 15.32 -0.09
CA THR A 364 20.78 15.51 0.94
C THR A 364 19.39 15.53 0.30
N VAL A 365 18.57 14.53 0.63
CA VAL A 365 17.15 14.49 0.25
C VAL A 365 16.33 15.15 1.35
N VAL A 366 15.59 16.19 0.97
CA VAL A 366 14.74 16.97 1.89
C VAL A 366 13.31 16.46 1.81
N VAL A 367 12.89 15.71 2.83
CA VAL A 367 11.52 15.21 2.97
C VAL A 367 10.66 16.27 3.67
N SER A 368 9.49 16.56 3.10
CA SER A 368 8.59 17.61 3.57
C SER A 368 7.22 17.06 3.96
N TYR A 369 6.53 17.75 4.87
CA TYR A 369 5.10 17.54 5.07
C TYR A 369 4.33 17.83 3.77
N PRO A 370 3.25 17.09 3.47
CA PRO A 370 2.35 17.46 2.39
C PRO A 370 1.72 18.83 2.67
N THR A 371 1.34 19.53 1.60
CA THR A 371 0.60 20.80 1.65
C THR A 371 -0.61 20.70 2.60
N LYS A 372 -0.86 21.76 3.37
CA LYS A 372 -1.98 21.82 4.32
C LYS A 372 -3.02 22.85 3.88
N SER A 373 -4.27 22.52 4.11
CA SER A 373 -5.42 23.39 3.91
C SER A 373 -5.70 24.27 5.12
N VAL A 374 -6.05 25.52 4.88
CA VAL A 374 -6.30 26.51 5.93
C VAL A 374 -7.65 27.19 5.68
N PHE A 375 -8.44 27.33 6.74
CA PHE A 375 -9.62 28.18 6.75
C PHE A 375 -9.45 29.27 7.82
N ALA A 376 -9.48 30.53 7.39
CA ALA A 376 -9.41 31.68 8.28
C ALA A 376 -10.70 32.49 8.26
N PHE A 377 -11.16 32.96 9.43
CA PHE A 377 -12.33 33.83 9.48
C PHE A 377 -12.36 34.80 10.68
N GLY A 378 -13.00 35.94 10.46
CA GLY A 378 -13.18 37.02 11.43
C GLY A 378 -13.71 38.29 10.75
N TYR A 379 -14.11 39.30 11.51
CA TYR A 379 -14.84 40.43 10.93
C TYR A 379 -14.01 41.30 9.97
N TYR A 380 -12.73 41.57 10.28
CA TYR A 380 -11.96 42.57 9.54
C TYR A 380 -10.93 41.94 8.60
N GLU A 381 -11.14 42.17 7.31
CA GLU A 381 -10.11 41.99 6.28
C GLU A 381 -9.62 43.37 5.83
N ASN A 382 -8.63 43.89 6.56
CA ASN A 382 -8.09 45.22 6.32
C ASN A 382 -6.55 45.18 6.24
N THR A 383 -5.92 46.34 6.30
CA THR A 383 -4.46 46.47 6.22
C THR A 383 -3.72 45.81 7.38
N ALA A 384 -4.38 45.49 8.50
CA ALA A 384 -3.77 44.88 9.67
C ALA A 384 -3.50 43.38 9.51
N GLY A 385 -4.16 42.69 8.57
CA GLY A 385 -3.77 41.32 8.25
C GLY A 385 -4.30 40.19 9.16
N TYR A 386 -5.31 40.45 9.99
CA TYR A 386 -5.76 39.53 11.07
C TYR A 386 -6.06 38.10 10.62
N LEU A 387 -6.44 37.88 9.36
CA LEU A 387 -6.90 36.59 8.82
C LEU A 387 -5.84 35.90 7.94
N GLY A 388 -4.65 36.49 7.80
CA GLY A 388 -3.66 36.00 6.82
C GLY A 388 -4.16 36.12 5.38
N GLN A 389 -4.92 37.17 5.08
CA GLN A 389 -5.29 37.52 3.71
C GLN A 389 -4.07 37.84 2.84
N SER A 390 -4.20 37.66 1.53
CA SER A 390 -3.09 37.84 0.58
C SER A 390 -2.38 39.18 0.76
N GLY A 391 -1.04 39.15 0.82
CA GLY A 391 -0.21 40.34 1.00
C GLY A 391 -0.08 40.87 2.43
N SER A 392 -0.84 40.35 3.41
CA SER A 392 -0.68 40.72 4.81
C SER A 392 0.62 40.20 5.43
N GLY A 393 1.06 40.76 6.56
CA GLY A 393 2.30 40.34 7.23
C GLY A 393 2.25 38.87 7.66
N LEU A 394 1.14 38.43 8.27
CA LEU A 394 0.92 37.03 8.62
C LEU A 394 1.00 36.14 7.37
N ARG A 395 0.33 36.53 6.28
CA ARG A 395 0.32 35.73 5.05
C ARG A 395 1.70 35.65 4.37
N LYS A 396 2.43 36.77 4.32
CA LYS A 396 3.81 36.80 3.82
C LYS A 396 4.73 35.88 4.62
N MET A 397 4.58 35.85 5.95
CA MET A 397 5.33 34.94 6.82
C MET A 397 4.98 33.47 6.54
N MET A 398 3.70 33.17 6.35
CA MET A 398 3.19 31.81 6.05
C MET A 398 3.65 31.30 4.68
N ASP A 399 3.68 32.15 3.66
CA ASP A 399 4.03 31.77 2.28
C ASP A 399 5.54 31.90 1.96
N ALA A 400 6.34 32.42 2.90
CA ALA A 400 7.78 32.52 2.70
C ALA A 400 8.44 31.13 2.78
N SER A 401 9.03 30.69 1.67
CA SER A 401 9.68 29.38 1.56
C SER A 401 10.81 29.14 2.57
N VAL A 402 11.44 30.20 3.07
CA VAL A 402 12.46 30.13 4.13
C VAL A 402 11.87 29.78 5.50
N ASN A 403 10.59 30.10 5.72
CA ASN A 403 9.85 29.71 6.92
C ASN A 403 9.18 28.36 6.71
N PHE A 404 8.35 28.25 5.67
CA PHE A 404 7.53 27.08 5.37
C PHE A 404 7.70 26.72 3.89
N GLY A 405 8.64 25.81 3.60
CA GLY A 405 8.97 25.41 2.23
C GLY A 405 9.64 24.04 2.18
N ASN A 406 10.08 23.61 1.00
CA ASN A 406 10.58 22.24 0.78
C ASN A 406 12.10 22.19 0.52
N THR A 407 12.86 23.18 1.00
CA THR A 407 14.31 23.25 0.83
C THR A 407 15.04 22.94 2.13
N GLU A 408 16.34 22.66 2.05
CA GLU A 408 17.16 22.46 3.25
C GLU A 408 17.21 23.71 4.15
N SER A 409 17.12 24.91 3.54
CA SER A 409 17.07 26.19 4.26
C SER A 409 15.72 26.55 4.86
N SER A 410 14.67 25.76 4.57
CA SER A 410 13.33 25.99 5.12
C SER A 410 13.29 25.58 6.59
N THR A 411 12.80 26.48 7.44
CA THR A 411 12.72 26.25 8.90
C THR A 411 11.74 25.11 9.22
N VAL A 412 10.59 25.10 8.55
CA VAL A 412 9.61 24.01 8.56
C VAL A 412 9.50 23.45 7.14
N LYS A 413 9.70 22.14 7.00
CA LYS A 413 9.70 21.44 5.72
C LYS A 413 8.27 21.06 5.34
N ILE A 414 7.67 21.79 4.41
CA ILE A 414 6.33 21.56 3.88
C ILE A 414 6.32 21.84 2.39
N VAL A 415 5.62 21.02 1.61
CA VAL A 415 5.49 21.23 0.16
C VAL A 415 4.61 22.45 -0.10
N PRO A 416 5.16 23.50 -0.75
CA PRO A 416 4.34 24.63 -1.16
C PRO A 416 3.36 24.24 -2.25
N TYR A 417 2.19 24.84 -2.25
CA TYR A 417 1.24 24.73 -3.35
C TYR A 417 1.77 25.37 -4.64
N SER A 418 2.43 26.52 -4.53
CA SER A 418 3.06 27.24 -5.64
C SER A 418 4.30 28.00 -5.15
N SER A 419 5.01 28.66 -6.07
CA SER A 419 6.20 29.46 -5.73
C SER A 419 5.92 30.66 -4.80
N SER A 420 4.65 31.07 -4.66
CA SER A 420 4.24 32.21 -3.84
C SER A 420 3.16 31.86 -2.81
N GLN A 421 2.85 30.58 -2.63
CA GLN A 421 1.81 30.13 -1.71
C GLN A 421 2.15 28.77 -1.12
N THR A 422 2.22 28.69 0.21
CA THR A 422 2.55 27.43 0.88
C THR A 422 1.31 26.59 1.16
N PHE A 423 0.24 27.22 1.67
CA PHE A 423 -0.96 26.53 2.13
C PHE A 423 -2.07 26.53 1.07
N TYR A 424 -2.75 25.39 0.89
CA TYR A 424 -3.84 25.27 -0.08
C TYR A 424 -4.80 24.11 0.23
N PRO A 425 -6.12 24.30 0.02
CA PRO A 425 -6.80 25.58 -0.19
C PRO A 425 -6.59 26.53 1.01
N TYR A 426 -6.54 27.84 0.74
CA TYR A 426 -6.53 28.88 1.79
C TYR A 426 -7.80 29.72 1.65
N ASN A 427 -8.81 29.40 2.44
CA ASN A 427 -10.10 30.09 2.40
C ASN A 427 -10.16 31.19 3.47
N VAL A 428 -10.66 32.37 3.10
CA VAL A 428 -10.90 33.47 4.02
C VAL A 428 -12.38 33.83 3.98
N VAL A 429 -13.01 33.94 5.15
CA VAL A 429 -14.36 34.50 5.29
C VAL A 429 -14.29 35.71 6.20
N SER A 430 -14.70 36.87 5.69
CA SER A 430 -14.63 38.15 6.40
C SER A 430 -15.99 38.86 6.50
N GLY A 431 -16.05 39.92 7.31
CA GLY A 431 -17.24 40.75 7.49
C GLY A 431 -18.42 40.02 8.14
N SER A 432 -19.64 40.42 7.77
CA SER A 432 -20.87 39.82 8.32
C SER A 432 -21.02 38.32 8.01
N SER A 433 -20.40 37.83 6.92
CA SER A 433 -20.37 36.41 6.58
C SER A 433 -19.60 35.58 7.61
N ALA A 434 -18.57 36.16 8.26
CA ALA A 434 -17.82 35.50 9.34
C ALA A 434 -18.66 35.30 10.61
N TYR A 435 -19.74 36.08 10.77
CA TYR A 435 -20.69 35.94 11.89
C TYR A 435 -21.85 34.99 11.58
N ASN A 436 -21.98 34.54 10.33
CA ASN A 436 -22.98 33.56 9.96
C ASN A 436 -22.50 32.16 10.33
N THR A 437 -23.15 31.55 11.33
CA THR A 437 -22.78 30.22 11.85
C THR A 437 -22.93 29.11 10.80
N ALA A 438 -23.91 29.20 9.90
CA ALA A 438 -24.08 28.23 8.81
C ALA A 438 -22.98 28.36 7.74
N THR A 439 -22.58 29.59 7.40
CA THR A 439 -21.46 29.85 6.49
C THR A 439 -20.17 29.27 7.06
N VAL A 440 -19.80 29.62 8.29
CA VAL A 440 -18.60 29.09 8.94
C VAL A 440 -18.65 27.56 9.03
N LYS A 441 -19.80 26.99 9.40
CA LYS A 441 -19.99 25.54 9.44
C LYS A 441 -19.74 24.88 8.08
N SER A 442 -20.21 25.48 6.99
CA SER A 442 -20.01 24.91 5.64
C SER A 442 -18.53 24.78 5.28
N TYR A 443 -17.69 25.74 5.69
CA TYR A 443 -16.24 25.65 5.52
C TYR A 443 -15.59 24.63 6.47
N LEU A 444 -16.02 24.57 7.73
CA LEU A 444 -15.54 23.53 8.67
C LEU A 444 -15.88 22.11 8.17
N ASP A 445 -17.03 21.93 7.54
CA ASP A 445 -17.45 20.65 6.96
C ASP A 445 -16.59 20.22 5.75
N THR A 446 -15.83 21.14 5.13
CA THR A 446 -14.79 20.80 4.14
C THR A 446 -13.52 20.19 4.76
N LYS A 447 -13.47 20.08 6.10
CA LYS A 447 -12.36 19.52 6.88
C LYS A 447 -11.01 20.19 6.59
N PRO A 448 -10.89 21.52 6.70
CA PRO A 448 -9.60 22.18 6.61
C PRO A 448 -8.65 21.59 7.67
N ASP A 449 -7.37 21.45 7.34
CA ASP A 449 -6.37 20.91 8.27
C ASP A 449 -6.19 21.83 9.47
N ILE A 450 -6.19 23.15 9.21
CA ILE A 450 -5.99 24.19 10.20
C ILE A 450 -7.07 25.26 10.06
N VAL A 451 -7.66 25.66 11.18
CA VAL A 451 -8.57 26.81 11.29
C VAL A 451 -7.90 27.90 12.11
N ILE A 452 -7.95 29.13 11.62
CA ILE A 452 -7.41 30.32 12.29
C ILE A 452 -8.54 31.34 12.42
N THR A 453 -8.89 31.73 13.63
CA THR A 453 -9.77 32.88 13.81
C THR A 453 -8.96 34.17 13.82
N GLY A 454 -9.59 35.31 13.57
CA GLY A 454 -8.95 36.61 13.76
C GLY A 454 -9.95 37.68 14.18
N PHE A 455 -9.46 38.90 14.38
CA PHE A 455 -10.30 40.02 14.78
C PHE A 455 -11.37 40.35 13.71
N ASP A 456 -12.63 40.54 14.06
CA ASP A 456 -13.30 40.40 15.36
C ASP A 456 -14.29 39.20 15.34
N LEU A 457 -14.65 38.64 16.50
CA LEU A 457 -15.61 37.54 16.65
C LEU A 457 -16.78 37.87 17.58
N ASP A 458 -17.43 39.03 17.40
CA ASP A 458 -18.70 39.34 18.09
C ASP A 458 -19.91 38.75 17.37
N VAL A 459 -19.93 37.42 17.28
CA VAL A 459 -20.99 36.65 16.63
C VAL A 459 -22.30 36.79 17.41
N THR A 460 -23.45 36.95 16.75
CA THR A 460 -24.75 37.01 17.44
C THR A 460 -25.09 35.68 18.12
N ASP A 461 -25.05 34.57 17.38
CA ASP A 461 -25.28 33.21 17.90
C ASP A 461 -23.96 32.54 18.32
N LYS A 462 -23.45 32.98 19.47
CA LYS A 462 -22.18 32.53 20.04
C LYS A 462 -22.22 31.04 20.41
N SER A 463 -23.38 30.54 20.82
CA SER A 463 -23.57 29.14 21.22
C SER A 463 -23.41 28.19 20.04
N ALA A 464 -24.06 28.49 18.91
CA ALA A 464 -23.91 27.69 17.69
C ALA A 464 -22.49 27.80 17.11
N MET A 465 -21.89 28.99 17.12
CA MET A 465 -20.50 29.16 16.67
C MET A 465 -19.52 28.34 17.52
N ALA A 466 -19.63 28.42 18.84
CA ALA A 466 -18.82 27.65 19.78
C ALA A 466 -18.97 26.14 19.54
N THR A 467 -20.20 25.66 19.35
CA THR A 467 -20.50 24.25 19.05
C THR A 467 -19.81 23.80 17.77
N ASN A 468 -19.91 24.58 16.69
CA ASN A 468 -19.26 24.26 15.41
C ASN A 468 -17.74 24.13 15.54
N LEU A 469 -17.08 25.03 16.28
CA LEU A 469 -15.64 25.01 16.49
C LEU A 469 -15.20 23.83 17.38
N VAL A 470 -15.96 23.52 18.44
CA VAL A 470 -15.69 22.38 19.32
C VAL A 470 -15.91 21.06 18.59
N ASP A 471 -16.93 20.94 17.75
CA ASP A 471 -17.16 19.75 16.93
C ASP A 471 -16.03 19.52 15.92
N TYR A 472 -15.51 20.59 15.31
CA TYR A 472 -14.33 20.53 14.45
C TYR A 472 -13.09 20.00 15.22
N LEU A 473 -12.83 20.54 16.42
CA LEU A 473 -11.75 20.06 17.30
C LEU A 473 -11.91 18.59 17.69
N LYS A 474 -13.12 18.16 18.07
CA LYS A 474 -13.42 16.77 18.45
C LYS A 474 -13.24 15.79 17.29
N LYS A 475 -13.36 16.26 16.05
CA LYS A 475 -13.05 15.49 14.83
C LYS A 475 -11.55 15.46 14.50
N GLY A 476 -10.69 16.08 15.30
CA GLY A 476 -9.24 16.15 15.10
C GLY A 476 -8.76 17.40 14.36
N GLY A 477 -9.64 18.35 14.06
CA GLY A 477 -9.26 19.60 13.42
C GLY A 477 -8.31 20.43 14.28
N VAL A 478 -7.37 21.17 13.68
CA VAL A 478 -6.44 22.04 14.41
C VAL A 478 -7.01 23.46 14.47
N LEU A 479 -7.24 24.01 15.66
CA LEU A 479 -7.79 25.35 15.84
C LEU A 479 -6.79 26.27 16.54
N ILE A 480 -6.37 27.32 15.85
CA ILE A 480 -5.71 28.50 16.44
C ILE A 480 -6.83 29.52 16.70
N PHE A 481 -7.37 29.48 17.92
CA PHE A 481 -8.47 30.31 18.36
C PHE A 481 -7.94 31.64 18.92
N VAL A 482 -7.81 32.62 18.03
CA VAL A 482 -7.52 34.01 18.34
C VAL A 482 -8.84 34.73 18.61
N CYS A 483 -9.08 35.16 19.85
CA CYS A 483 -10.35 35.77 20.23
C CYS A 483 -10.22 36.69 21.46
N GLU A 484 -10.64 37.93 21.31
CA GLU A 484 -10.66 38.93 22.38
C GLU A 484 -12.07 39.25 22.91
N ARG A 485 -13.14 38.66 22.35
CA ARG A 485 -14.51 38.92 22.78
C ARG A 485 -14.88 38.05 23.96
N GLN A 486 -14.96 38.63 25.16
CA GLN A 486 -15.28 37.94 26.42
C GLN A 486 -16.46 36.95 26.29
N ALA A 487 -17.55 37.39 25.67
CA ALA A 487 -18.73 36.56 25.50
C ALA A 487 -18.50 35.35 24.56
N MET A 488 -17.68 35.50 23.53
CA MET A 488 -17.32 34.40 22.63
C MET A 488 -16.30 33.44 23.27
N VAL A 489 -15.32 33.97 24.01
CA VAL A 489 -14.38 33.18 24.82
C VAL A 489 -15.13 32.31 25.82
N LYS A 490 -16.07 32.91 26.57
CA LYS A 490 -16.94 32.21 27.51
C LYS A 490 -17.74 31.10 26.81
N ALA A 491 -18.46 31.43 25.74
CA ALA A 491 -19.29 30.46 25.01
C ALA A 491 -18.48 29.28 24.46
N PHE A 492 -17.28 29.55 23.93
CA PHE A 492 -16.39 28.51 23.41
C PHE A 492 -15.95 27.52 24.50
N PHE A 493 -15.43 28.02 25.62
CA PHE A 493 -14.94 27.14 26.69
C PHE A 493 -16.07 26.43 27.44
N GLU A 494 -17.27 27.01 27.57
CA GLU A 494 -18.44 26.28 28.11
C GLU A 494 -18.90 25.15 27.18
N ALA A 495 -18.81 25.35 25.87
CA ALA A 495 -19.10 24.29 24.90
C ALA A 495 -18.02 23.19 24.91
N LEU A 496 -16.75 23.56 25.11
CA LEU A 496 -15.65 22.60 25.20
C LEU A 496 -15.69 21.80 26.51
N TYR A 497 -16.10 22.44 27.60
CA TYR A 497 -16.18 21.88 28.95
C TYR A 497 -17.61 21.96 29.52
N PRO A 498 -18.53 21.11 29.05
CA PRO A 498 -19.89 21.09 29.58
C PRO A 498 -19.91 20.92 31.10
N GLY A 499 -20.63 21.81 31.80
CA GLY A 499 -20.76 21.80 33.26
C GLY A 499 -19.75 22.65 34.02
N TYR A 500 -18.73 23.20 33.35
CA TYR A 500 -17.81 24.17 33.97
C TYR A 500 -18.42 25.57 33.96
N THR A 501 -18.17 26.32 35.04
CA THR A 501 -18.55 27.75 35.10
C THR A 501 -17.40 28.59 34.60
N ILE A 502 -17.49 29.07 33.36
CA ILE A 502 -16.45 29.87 32.74
C ILE A 502 -16.74 31.36 32.90
N THR A 503 -15.71 32.12 33.27
CA THR A 503 -15.71 33.59 33.19
C THR A 503 -14.59 34.05 32.26
N ALA A 504 -14.80 35.20 31.61
CA ALA A 504 -13.79 35.81 30.75
C ALA A 504 -13.29 37.12 31.36
N ASP A 505 -12.00 37.22 31.62
CA ASP A 505 -11.35 38.35 32.31
C ASP A 505 -10.73 39.30 31.29
N TRP A 506 -11.08 40.59 31.38
CA TRP A 506 -10.58 41.61 30.46
C TRP A 506 -9.31 42.26 31.00
N THR A 507 -8.29 42.42 30.16
CA THR A 507 -7.08 43.18 30.50
C THR A 507 -6.71 44.17 29.41
N THR A 508 -6.19 45.32 29.85
CA THR A 508 -5.67 46.40 29.00
C THR A 508 -4.16 46.52 29.05
N THR A 509 -3.48 45.50 29.60
CA THR A 509 -2.02 45.52 29.75
C THR A 509 -1.35 45.41 28.37
N ASN A 510 -0.40 46.30 28.07
CA ASN A 510 0.32 46.34 26.79
C ASN A 510 1.12 45.08 26.46
N VAL A 511 1.67 44.44 27.49
CA VAL A 511 2.56 43.29 27.37
C VAL A 511 2.27 42.27 28.45
N MET A 512 2.45 41.00 28.11
CA MET A 512 2.32 39.89 29.05
C MET A 512 3.47 38.91 28.82
N THR A 513 3.86 38.20 29.88
CA THR A 513 5.03 37.32 29.86
C THR A 513 4.65 35.91 29.41
N LEU A 514 5.50 35.33 28.58
CA LEU A 514 5.44 33.92 28.19
C LEU A 514 6.09 33.06 29.27
N ASN A 515 5.37 32.05 29.74
CA ASN A 515 5.82 31.17 30.81
C ASN A 515 7.00 30.28 30.38
N PHE A 516 7.86 29.93 31.32
CA PHE A 516 8.90 28.91 31.14
C PHE A 516 8.31 27.50 31.18
N VAL A 517 7.60 27.12 30.11
CA VAL A 517 7.01 25.79 29.93
C VAL A 517 7.70 25.06 28.78
N ASN A 518 7.89 23.74 28.90
CA ASN A 518 8.48 22.94 27.83
C ASN A 518 7.43 22.62 26.76
N ASP A 519 7.19 23.58 25.88
CA ASP A 519 6.18 23.48 24.82
C ASP A 519 6.71 24.07 23.50
N GLU A 520 6.45 23.38 22.38
CA GLU A 520 6.98 23.76 21.06
C GLU A 520 6.41 25.09 20.54
N ILE A 521 5.33 25.62 21.12
CA ILE A 521 4.81 26.96 20.78
C ILE A 521 5.72 28.08 21.31
N VAL A 522 6.32 27.90 22.49
CA VAL A 522 7.24 28.88 23.09
C VAL A 522 8.71 28.48 22.99
N ASN A 523 9.00 27.25 22.57
CA ASN A 523 10.34 26.74 22.32
C ASN A 523 10.35 25.89 21.03
N GLY A 524 10.07 26.57 19.91
CA GLY A 524 9.85 25.95 18.61
C GLY A 524 10.96 26.24 17.59
N PRO A 525 10.76 25.81 16.32
CA PRO A 525 11.78 25.93 15.28
C PRO A 525 12.13 27.39 14.91
N PHE A 526 11.30 28.37 15.27
CA PHE A 526 11.58 29.79 15.06
C PHE A 526 12.26 30.46 16.28
N GLY A 527 12.65 29.68 17.29
CA GLY A 527 13.42 30.11 18.45
C GLY A 527 12.70 29.88 19.78
N ASP A 528 13.50 29.91 20.85
CA ASP A 528 13.04 29.89 22.23
C ASP A 528 12.65 31.31 22.68
N ILE A 529 11.38 31.48 23.04
CA ILE A 529 10.78 32.75 23.47
C ILE A 529 10.22 32.68 24.90
N ARG A 530 10.57 31.64 25.66
CA ARG A 530 10.17 31.51 27.06
C ARG A 530 10.75 32.64 27.90
N GLY A 531 9.93 33.19 28.80
CA GLY A 531 10.29 34.35 29.62
C GLY A 531 10.27 35.70 28.89
N LEU A 532 10.08 35.72 27.57
CA LEU A 532 9.94 36.95 26.79
C LEU A 532 8.48 37.45 26.82
N LEU A 533 8.25 38.61 26.22
CA LEU A 533 6.93 39.26 26.22
C LEU A 533 6.19 39.02 24.89
N TRP A 534 4.87 39.02 24.96
CA TRP A 534 4.00 39.22 23.81
C TRP A 534 3.17 40.50 24.01
N GLY A 535 2.83 41.18 22.92
CA GLY A 535 2.16 42.46 22.88
C GLY A 535 0.66 42.33 22.64
N ASN A 536 -0.11 43.16 23.34
CA ASN A 536 -1.56 43.25 23.26
C ASN A 536 -1.97 44.38 22.29
N ASP A 537 -2.48 44.03 21.10
CA ASP A 537 -2.86 45.01 20.08
C ASP A 537 -4.00 45.91 20.58
N SER A 538 -3.79 47.23 20.54
CA SER A 538 -4.79 48.22 20.94
C SER A 538 -5.38 48.04 22.35
N TYR A 539 -4.60 47.45 23.29
CA TYR A 539 -4.92 47.38 24.72
C TYR A 539 -6.19 46.55 25.08
N GLY A 540 -6.49 45.45 24.38
CA GLY A 540 -7.67 44.63 24.69
C GLY A 540 -7.47 43.13 24.53
N ALA A 541 -7.46 42.39 25.65
CA ALA A 541 -7.38 40.93 25.63
C ALA A 541 -8.33 40.30 26.65
N SER A 542 -8.93 39.16 26.29
CA SER A 542 -9.87 38.40 27.12
C SER A 542 -9.33 37.03 27.49
N GLY A 543 -8.87 36.86 28.73
CA GLY A 543 -8.47 35.56 29.27
C GLY A 543 -9.67 34.72 29.72
N ALA A 544 -9.47 33.43 29.95
CA ALA A 544 -10.51 32.51 30.43
C ALA A 544 -10.18 31.97 31.83
N GLN A 545 -11.14 32.03 32.75
CA GLN A 545 -11.06 31.48 34.10
C GLN A 545 -12.09 30.36 34.29
N GLY A 546 -11.91 29.55 35.35
CA GLY A 546 -12.77 28.39 35.61
C GLY A 546 -12.49 27.20 34.68
N LEU A 547 -11.34 27.21 34.00
CA LEU A 547 -10.85 26.09 33.19
C LEU A 547 -10.45 24.90 34.08
N PRO A 548 -10.48 23.65 33.54
CA PRO A 548 -9.99 22.48 34.27
C PRO A 548 -8.52 22.61 34.66
N ASP A 549 -8.12 21.78 35.63
CA ASP A 549 -6.76 21.75 36.17
C ASP A 549 -5.69 21.53 35.08
N ASP A 550 -4.44 21.87 35.43
CA ASP A 550 -3.27 21.87 34.54
C ASP A 550 -2.99 20.51 33.85
N ASP A 551 -3.67 19.42 34.20
CA ASP A 551 -3.58 18.12 33.52
C ASP A 551 -4.17 18.11 32.10
N GLU A 552 -5.08 19.03 31.77
CA GLU A 552 -5.73 19.09 30.44
C GLU A 552 -5.17 20.18 29.52
N ILE A 553 -4.54 21.21 30.09
CA ILE A 553 -4.04 22.38 29.37
C ILE A 553 -2.58 22.69 29.70
N VAL A 554 -1.90 23.40 28.82
CA VAL A 554 -0.59 24.01 29.06
C VAL A 554 -0.78 25.51 28.97
N VAL A 555 -0.61 26.22 30.09
CA VAL A 555 -0.75 27.68 30.13
C VAL A 555 0.56 28.33 29.70
N LEU A 556 0.54 29.01 28.56
CA LEU A 556 1.69 29.67 27.95
C LEU A 556 1.85 31.12 28.43
N SER A 557 0.79 31.77 28.88
CA SER A 557 0.82 33.13 29.43
C SER A 557 -0.30 33.36 30.43
N ARG A 558 -0.07 34.21 31.43
CA ARG A 558 -1.08 34.70 32.37
C ARG A 558 -1.08 36.23 32.45
N ASN A 559 -2.22 36.83 32.81
CA ASN A 559 -2.27 38.24 33.21
C ASN A 559 -1.88 38.40 34.69
N SER A 560 -1.85 39.65 35.19
CA SER A 560 -1.49 39.97 36.57
C SER A 560 -2.41 39.34 37.63
N SER A 561 -3.66 39.04 37.26
CA SER A 561 -4.64 38.37 38.13
C SER A 561 -4.48 36.85 38.12
N GLY A 562 -3.51 36.32 37.36
CA GLY A 562 -3.28 34.89 37.20
C GLY A 562 -4.16 34.22 36.13
N THR A 563 -5.01 34.97 35.42
CA THR A 563 -5.88 34.43 34.38
C THR A 563 -5.06 33.93 33.18
N PRO A 564 -5.26 32.68 32.71
CA PRO A 564 -4.71 32.22 31.44
C PRO A 564 -5.10 33.10 30.25
N MET A 565 -4.09 33.57 29.51
CA MET A 565 -4.25 34.44 28.34
C MET A 565 -3.88 33.73 27.04
N ILE A 566 -2.86 32.87 27.10
CA ILE A 566 -2.51 31.97 26.02
C ILE A 566 -2.40 30.57 26.60
N LEU A 567 -3.06 29.60 25.99
CA LEU A 567 -2.99 28.21 26.41
C LEU A 567 -3.10 27.26 25.23
N ARG A 568 -2.50 26.09 25.38
CA ARG A 568 -2.67 24.97 24.45
C ARG A 568 -3.39 23.83 25.16
N HIS A 569 -4.33 23.19 24.49
CA HIS A 569 -4.96 21.99 25.01
C HIS A 569 -4.07 20.76 24.78
N LYS A 570 -4.04 19.80 25.73
CA LYS A 570 -3.21 18.59 25.64
C LYS A 570 -3.84 17.49 24.79
N ARG A 571 -5.17 17.32 24.87
CA ARG A 571 -5.94 16.31 24.10
C ARG A 571 -6.47 16.79 22.74
N TYR A 572 -7.13 17.95 22.71
CA TYR A 572 -7.60 18.56 21.47
C TYR A 572 -6.50 19.42 20.83
N ASN A 573 -6.51 19.53 19.51
CA ASN A 573 -5.58 20.36 18.74
C ASN A 573 -5.97 21.86 18.83
N LEU A 574 -6.09 22.38 20.05
CA LEU A 574 -6.47 23.77 20.34
C LEU A 574 -5.29 24.58 20.86
N LEU A 575 -5.06 25.74 20.24
CA LEU A 575 -4.29 26.85 20.78
C LEU A 575 -5.24 28.04 20.94
N PHE A 576 -5.41 28.54 22.16
CA PHE A 576 -6.16 29.76 22.44
C PHE A 576 -5.20 30.93 22.65
N ILE A 577 -5.51 32.06 22.01
CA ILE A 577 -4.82 33.33 22.12
C ILE A 577 -5.87 34.41 22.38
N SER A 578 -5.77 35.10 23.52
CA SER A 578 -6.80 36.00 24.06
C SER A 578 -6.99 37.34 23.33
N GLU A 579 -6.29 37.59 22.23
CA GLU A 579 -6.12 38.93 21.65
C GLU A 579 -6.31 38.88 20.13
N GLY A 580 -7.29 39.61 19.59
CA GLY A 580 -7.76 39.50 18.20
C GLY A 580 -6.76 39.96 17.16
N GLY A 581 -5.97 40.97 17.49
CA GLY A 581 -4.90 41.59 16.72
C GLY A 581 -3.53 40.94 16.89
N PHE A 582 -3.46 39.70 17.41
CA PHE A 582 -2.18 39.13 17.87
C PHE A 582 -1.15 38.99 16.75
N ALA A 583 -1.62 38.72 15.53
CA ALA A 583 -0.81 38.60 14.33
C ALA A 583 -0.90 39.84 13.42
N ALA A 584 -1.36 40.97 13.95
CA ALA A 584 -1.56 42.16 13.16
C ALA A 584 -0.24 42.79 12.74
N ASN A 585 -0.17 43.20 11.47
CA ASN A 585 0.95 43.87 10.84
C ASN A 585 0.40 44.85 9.80
N HIS A 586 0.77 46.12 9.92
CA HIS A 586 0.23 47.16 9.05
C HIS A 586 0.78 47.04 7.63
N ASN A 587 -0.10 46.81 6.64
CA ASN A 587 0.21 46.75 5.21
C ASN A 587 1.28 45.71 4.82
N GLY A 588 1.46 44.66 5.61
CA GLY A 588 2.52 43.67 5.34
C GLY A 588 3.92 44.29 5.40
N ALA A 589 4.12 45.30 6.25
CA ALA A 589 5.37 46.00 6.44
C ALA A 589 6.47 45.09 7.03
N THR A 590 7.68 45.26 6.52
CA THR A 590 8.89 44.61 7.04
C THR A 590 9.62 45.52 8.02
N GLY A 591 10.46 44.94 8.86
CA GLY A 591 11.25 45.61 9.88
C GLY A 591 10.64 45.51 11.29
N ALA A 592 11.49 45.75 12.29
CA ALA A 592 11.16 45.58 13.71
C ALA A 592 10.06 46.54 14.24
N GLY A 593 9.68 47.54 13.43
CA GLY A 593 8.65 48.54 13.72
C GLY A 593 7.22 48.15 13.31
N ALA A 594 7.06 47.13 12.45
CA ALA A 594 5.76 46.62 11.96
C ALA A 594 4.73 47.70 11.50
N GLY A 595 5.20 48.84 10.98
CA GLY A 595 4.34 49.94 10.53
C GLY A 595 4.20 51.13 11.50
N GLY A 596 4.90 51.15 12.63
CA GLY A 596 5.29 52.40 13.33
C GLY A 596 4.52 52.77 14.60
N SER A 597 3.49 52.02 15.01
CA SER A 597 2.77 52.26 16.27
C SER A 597 3.40 51.51 17.44
N ALA A 598 3.55 52.14 18.60
CA ALA A 598 4.14 51.51 19.79
C ALA A 598 3.19 50.57 20.54
N SER A 599 1.91 50.50 20.15
CA SER A 599 0.90 49.67 20.82
C SER A 599 -0.08 49.01 19.86
N THR A 600 0.20 49.06 18.55
CA THR A 600 -0.57 48.31 17.56
C THR A 600 0.35 47.63 16.56
N TYR A 601 -0.15 46.56 15.94
CA TYR A 601 0.56 45.75 14.95
C TYR A 601 1.78 45.04 15.54
N PRO A 602 1.59 44.07 16.46
CA PRO A 602 2.70 43.45 17.17
C PRO A 602 3.51 42.46 16.32
N LEU A 603 3.01 41.99 15.17
CA LEU A 603 3.73 41.05 14.31
C LEU A 603 4.78 41.78 13.46
N ALA A 604 6.06 41.48 13.71
CA ALA A 604 7.19 42.00 12.94
C ALA A 604 7.87 40.90 12.12
N ILE A 605 8.20 41.22 10.86
CA ILE A 605 8.90 40.31 9.94
C ILE A 605 10.06 41.02 9.25
N ASP A 606 11.13 40.31 8.92
CA ASP A 606 12.27 40.86 8.21
C ASP A 606 12.03 40.98 6.69
N THR A 607 13.05 41.39 5.94
CA THR A 607 12.98 41.53 4.47
C THR A 607 12.83 40.20 3.72
N SER A 608 13.13 39.08 4.37
CA SER A 608 12.87 37.71 3.89
C SER A 608 11.58 37.13 4.47
N PHE A 609 10.78 37.97 5.12
CA PHE A 609 9.53 37.64 5.81
C PHE A 609 9.69 36.64 6.96
N LYS A 610 10.90 36.48 7.52
CA LYS A 610 11.10 35.68 8.74
C LYS A 610 10.50 36.39 9.94
N PRO A 611 9.91 35.65 10.91
CA PRO A 611 9.48 36.24 12.16
C PRO A 611 10.67 36.85 12.92
N MET A 612 10.47 38.03 13.47
CA MET A 612 11.49 38.71 14.27
C MET A 612 10.88 39.40 15.49
N THR A 613 11.72 39.78 16.44
CA THR A 613 11.34 40.59 17.60
C THR A 613 10.81 41.96 17.16
N ARG A 614 9.65 42.36 17.69
CA ARG A 614 9.09 43.71 17.54
C ARG A 614 9.69 44.63 18.60
N THR A 615 10.40 45.68 18.17
CA THR A 615 11.15 46.57 19.07
C THR A 615 10.53 47.96 19.21
N GLY A 616 10.60 48.58 20.38
CA GLY A 616 9.98 49.90 20.61
C GLY A 616 8.47 49.80 20.83
N TRP A 617 8.01 48.66 21.33
CA TRP A 617 6.65 48.46 21.83
C TRP A 617 6.53 48.96 23.27
N THR A 618 5.39 49.56 23.61
CA THR A 618 5.12 50.10 24.95
C THR A 618 5.14 48.97 25.97
N GLY A 619 6.04 49.04 26.96
CA GLY A 619 6.20 48.02 27.99
C GLY A 619 7.28 46.97 27.71
N GLY A 620 7.93 46.98 26.53
CA GLY A 620 9.08 46.13 26.22
C GLY A 620 8.97 45.46 24.85
N ASN A 621 10.06 44.88 24.36
CA ASN A 621 10.09 44.16 23.08
C ASN A 621 9.19 42.92 23.12
N VAL A 622 8.48 42.63 22.02
CA VAL A 622 7.50 41.54 21.96
C VAL A 622 7.76 40.54 20.83
N GLU A 623 7.33 39.29 21.03
CA GLU A 623 7.67 38.13 20.20
C GLU A 623 6.47 37.52 19.44
N ASN A 624 5.39 38.28 19.21
CA ASN A 624 4.16 37.78 18.59
C ASN A 624 4.41 37.04 17.26
N ALA A 625 5.33 37.54 16.43
CA ALA A 625 5.67 36.92 15.15
C ALA A 625 6.27 35.52 15.34
N ARG A 626 7.24 35.36 16.25
CA ARG A 626 7.86 34.05 16.53
C ARG A 626 6.89 33.09 17.19
N LEU A 627 6.05 33.58 18.10
CA LEU A 627 5.00 32.76 18.72
C LEU A 627 4.04 32.24 17.66
N MET A 628 3.54 33.10 16.78
CA MET A 628 2.64 32.68 15.70
C MET A 628 3.32 31.72 14.71
N ALA A 629 4.60 31.94 14.39
CA ALA A 629 5.35 31.03 13.52
C ALA A 629 5.56 29.64 14.17
N ASN A 630 5.90 29.60 15.46
CA ASN A 630 5.98 28.35 16.23
C ASN A 630 4.61 27.67 16.35
N ALA A 631 3.54 28.43 16.55
CA ALA A 631 2.17 27.92 16.55
C ALA A 631 1.77 27.28 15.22
N LEU A 632 2.14 27.90 14.09
CA LEU A 632 1.93 27.33 12.75
C LEU A 632 2.75 26.05 12.54
N ALA A 633 4.00 26.00 13.02
CA ALA A 633 4.82 24.80 12.98
C ALA A 633 4.19 23.64 13.78
N TRP A 634 3.72 23.93 15.00
CA TRP A 634 2.93 23.01 15.82
C TRP A 634 1.66 22.55 15.09
N ALA A 635 0.93 23.49 14.48
CA ALA A 635 -0.32 23.20 13.80
C ALA A 635 -0.13 22.28 12.57
N ILE A 636 0.91 22.50 11.76
CA ILE A 636 1.26 21.60 10.64
C ILE A 636 1.56 20.20 11.15
N LYS A 637 2.33 20.08 12.23
CA LYS A 637 2.69 18.80 12.84
C LYS A 637 1.45 18.09 13.40
N GLN A 638 0.59 18.79 14.15
CA GLN A 638 -0.67 18.21 14.64
C GLN A 638 -1.58 17.79 13.49
N ALA A 639 -1.75 18.63 12.47
CA ALA A 639 -2.53 18.29 11.29
C ALA A 639 -2.00 17.06 10.56
N GLN A 640 -0.68 16.79 10.61
CA GLN A 640 -0.10 15.62 9.98
C GLN A 640 -0.30 14.32 10.77
N TYR A 641 -0.18 14.37 12.10
CA TYR A 641 -0.14 13.14 12.92
C TYR A 641 -1.42 12.88 13.71
N ASN A 642 -2.14 13.95 14.09
CA ASN A 642 -3.31 13.91 14.95
C ASN A 642 -4.51 14.69 14.35
N GLY A 643 -4.43 15.02 13.06
CA GLY A 643 -5.35 15.91 12.36
C GLY A 643 -6.63 15.23 11.87
N ILE A 644 -7.59 16.05 11.43
CA ILE A 644 -8.88 15.59 10.90
C ILE A 644 -8.76 14.73 9.62
N ASN A 645 -7.65 14.85 8.88
CA ASN A 645 -7.40 14.19 7.61
C ASN A 645 -6.31 13.09 7.69
N THR A 646 -5.95 12.64 8.89
CA THR A 646 -4.84 11.67 9.08
C THR A 646 -5.27 10.20 9.02
N ARG A 647 -6.52 9.91 8.63
CA ARG A 647 -7.08 8.56 8.53
C ARG A 647 -7.61 8.26 7.14
#